data_AF-A0A947DHW5-F1
#
_entry.id   AF-A0A947DHW5-F1
#
_cell.length_a   1.000
_cell.length_b   1.000
_cell.length_c   1.000
_cell.angle_alpha   90.00
_cell.angle_beta   90.00
_cell.angle_gamma   90.00
#
_symmetry.space_group_name_H-M   'P 1'
#
loop_
_entity.id
_entity.type
_entity.pdbx_description
1 polymer ?
#
loop_
_entity_poly.entity_id
_entity_poly.type
_entity_poly.pdbx_seq_one_letter_code
_entity_poly.pdbx_strand_id
1 'polypeptide(L)'
;MFASYIEALLHKDGIHWNNNGSVGNKDDMGDGATITYSFIGDNLDDLDEDRYRDFATFSDEQQEAIRSALAHYEEVANIKFQAVDNDGTLQLGYAETFYDWNGDGEIQDTEGAGGLATRPRDSGATVVIDRGNTALTPGTRGYNIVLHELGHAVGGFNDVTIGRNPGNQYTERDERRNRGMNDRTLGAWQDNNKYTLMSYMGHPNMPGFQPRTLMLYDIAALQALYGANWNHNADDTTYSWGLNESFIETIWDGGGVDTIDVSNQTRRSILDLRAGSFSSIGSYLYGTKERNNLAIAYGVTIENAIGGSGNDTIRGNSARNRIEGRSGNDEIYSFAGNDTIYGGEGDDYISAGNDNDYIFGEIGNDYISAGDGNDILNGGLGIDHMFGGEGNDAYYVDHLDDVVIESVGNGHDGVISSVNYTLGAHLEDLRITGTVIQGWGNNLNNTIFGNSENNSIKGVAGNDILYGYQGDDTFWGDDGNDTIYGGDGNDTAYGYTEDDFLNGEDGHDKLYGQQGKDTLLGLAGNDILSGGDGDDILHGYGRGMLEIDRLAGGSGADLFILGESPISEFVWLPNVGAFYKGTFGNQGLISTVSTAKTDLINAHKLPYQVTTMLGSLTVNIGDITRLDGYAIIEDFNRGEGDKLQILGSRNDYSVTQQNVLGSSAPDTVISFAGTNDKLAILQDTTNFSAIADFVSVA
;
A
#
# COMPACT_ATOMS: atom_id res chain seq x y z
N MET A 1 17.18 29.77 -3.53
CA MET A 1 17.19 30.92 -2.59
C MET A 1 18.07 30.49 -1.42
N PHE A 2 19.19 31.18 -1.20
CA PHE A 2 20.12 30.85 -0.10
C PHE A 2 19.39 30.95 1.24
N ALA A 3 19.32 29.85 1.97
CA ALA A 3 18.80 29.88 3.32
C ALA A 3 19.75 30.67 4.23
N SER A 4 19.21 31.32 5.26
CA SER A 4 19.99 32.24 6.11
C SER A 4 21.18 31.59 6.82
N TYR A 5 21.13 30.28 7.06
CA TYR A 5 22.25 29.54 7.66
C TYR A 5 23.41 29.38 6.68
N ILE A 6 23.14 29.12 5.39
CA ILE A 6 24.18 29.07 4.35
C ILE A 6 24.87 30.43 4.25
N GLU A 7 24.08 31.51 4.17
CA GLU A 7 24.63 32.87 4.12
C GLU A 7 25.50 33.18 5.34
N ALA A 8 25.16 32.66 6.53
CA ALA A 8 25.94 32.88 7.75
C ALA A 8 27.32 32.21 7.71
N LEU A 9 27.43 31.04 7.08
CA LEU A 9 28.70 30.30 6.95
C LEU A 9 29.58 30.87 5.84
N LEU A 10 28.99 31.32 4.72
CA LEU A 10 29.76 31.79 3.57
C LEU A 10 30.41 33.15 3.83
N HIS A 11 31.65 33.32 3.38
CA HIS A 11 32.29 34.64 3.37
C HIS A 11 31.46 35.64 2.55
N LYS A 12 31.49 36.92 2.96
CA LYS A 12 30.68 37.98 2.34
C LYS A 12 30.85 38.16 0.83
N ASP A 13 32.03 37.81 0.33
CA ASP A 13 32.39 37.92 -1.08
C ASP A 13 32.27 36.58 -1.81
N GLY A 14 31.82 35.50 -1.13
CA GLY A 14 31.69 34.16 -1.70
C GLY A 14 33.02 33.54 -2.13
N ILE A 15 34.10 33.78 -1.37
CA ILE A 15 35.46 33.35 -1.73
C ILE A 15 35.55 31.82 -1.67
N HIS A 16 35.89 31.19 -2.79
CA HIS A 16 36.02 29.74 -2.94
C HIS A 16 37.00 29.39 -4.07
N TRP A 17 37.35 28.11 -4.22
CA TRP A 17 38.19 27.64 -5.34
C TRP A 17 37.35 27.43 -6.60
N ASN A 18 37.92 27.63 -7.79
CA ASN A 18 37.22 27.32 -9.04
C ASN A 18 37.89 26.15 -9.75
N ASN A 19 37.22 25.64 -10.80
CA ASN A 19 37.72 24.56 -11.67
C ASN A 19 39.15 24.78 -12.23
N ASN A 20 39.61 26.03 -12.34
CA ASN A 20 40.93 26.38 -12.87
C ASN A 20 42.02 26.54 -11.78
N GLY A 21 41.71 26.28 -10.50
CA GLY A 21 42.61 26.52 -9.39
C GLY A 21 42.80 27.99 -9.00
N SER A 22 41.99 28.90 -9.59
CA SER A 22 41.89 30.30 -9.20
C SER A 22 40.83 30.50 -8.12
N VAL A 23 40.81 31.68 -7.50
CA VAL A 23 39.80 32.02 -6.50
C VAL A 23 38.58 32.69 -7.12
N GLY A 24 37.42 32.09 -6.90
CA GLY A 24 36.12 32.63 -7.25
C GLY A 24 35.56 33.61 -6.23
N ASN A 25 34.36 34.07 -6.52
CA ASN A 25 33.56 34.96 -5.72
C ASN A 25 32.09 34.50 -5.71
N LYS A 26 31.19 35.37 -5.28
CA LYS A 26 29.76 35.02 -5.22
C LYS A 26 29.06 34.83 -6.57
N ASP A 27 29.66 35.26 -7.67
CA ASP A 27 29.03 35.27 -8.99
C ASP A 27 29.31 33.98 -9.80
N ASP A 28 30.23 33.12 -9.35
CA ASP A 28 30.67 31.87 -9.98
C ASP A 28 30.44 30.62 -9.10
N MET A 29 29.50 30.71 -8.17
CA MET A 29 29.07 29.58 -7.34
C MET A 29 28.36 28.48 -8.16
N GLY A 30 28.55 27.23 -7.75
CA GLY A 30 27.94 26.02 -8.33
C GLY A 30 28.84 25.26 -9.31
N ASP A 31 30.04 25.79 -9.58
CA ASP A 31 31.07 25.13 -10.38
C ASP A 31 31.94 24.23 -9.49
N GLY A 32 32.36 23.06 -10.01
CA GLY A 32 33.31 22.20 -9.30
C GLY A 32 34.69 22.84 -9.08
N ALA A 33 35.56 22.13 -8.35
CA ALA A 33 36.94 22.55 -8.13
C ALA A 33 37.93 21.38 -8.14
N THR A 34 39.15 21.64 -8.63
CA THR A 34 40.30 20.74 -8.46
C THR A 34 41.35 21.47 -7.63
N ILE A 35 41.70 20.92 -6.47
CA ILE A 35 42.61 21.52 -5.49
C ILE A 35 43.82 20.58 -5.33
N THR A 36 45.02 21.07 -5.60
CA THR A 36 46.23 20.31 -5.28
C THR A 36 46.61 20.55 -3.82
N TYR A 37 47.09 19.52 -3.13
CA TYR A 37 47.53 19.64 -1.74
C TYR A 37 48.90 19.00 -1.49
N SER A 38 49.63 19.55 -0.53
CA SER A 38 50.94 19.03 -0.10
C SER A 38 51.11 19.14 1.41
N PHE A 39 51.74 18.12 2.03
CA PHE A 39 52.17 18.18 3.42
C PHE A 39 53.52 18.89 3.54
N ILE A 40 53.64 19.77 4.51
CA ILE A 40 54.84 20.57 4.70
C ILE A 40 55.65 20.01 5.86
N GLY A 41 56.93 19.71 5.60
CA GLY A 41 57.86 19.19 6.61
C GLY A 41 58.48 20.27 7.47
N ASP A 42 59.14 21.27 6.86
CA ASP A 42 60.12 22.11 7.60
C ASP A 42 60.18 23.59 7.21
N ASN A 43 59.42 24.09 6.22
CA ASN A 43 59.50 25.51 5.86
C ASN A 43 58.29 26.01 5.07
N LEU A 44 57.69 27.11 5.54
CA LEU A 44 56.75 27.93 4.79
C LEU A 44 57.40 29.30 4.62
N ASP A 45 57.90 29.61 3.43
CA ASP A 45 58.68 30.83 3.15
C ASP A 45 57.88 32.15 3.28
N ASP A 46 56.60 32.10 3.71
CA ASP A 46 55.70 33.27 3.79
C ASP A 46 54.71 33.21 4.98
N LEU A 47 54.91 32.33 5.97
CA LEU A 47 54.11 32.38 7.20
C LEU A 47 54.71 33.32 8.24
N ASP A 48 53.80 33.95 8.99
CA ASP A 48 54.13 34.88 10.07
C ASP A 48 54.91 34.13 11.17
N GLU A 49 56.23 34.31 11.24
CA GLU A 49 57.13 33.63 12.21
C GLU A 49 56.71 33.88 13.67
N ASP A 50 55.97 34.96 13.90
CA ASP A 50 55.38 35.31 15.18
C ASP A 50 54.22 34.36 15.56
N ARG A 51 53.53 33.75 14.59
CA ARG A 51 52.37 32.86 14.80
C ARG A 51 52.67 31.36 14.74
N TYR A 52 53.79 30.97 14.16
CA TYR A 52 54.11 29.55 13.94
C TYR A 52 55.57 29.26 14.26
N ARG A 53 55.83 28.25 15.08
CA ARG A 53 57.19 27.83 15.44
C ARG A 53 57.32 26.32 15.45
N ASP A 54 58.56 25.85 15.32
CA ASP A 54 58.92 24.44 15.40
C ASP A 54 58.04 23.53 14.52
N PHE A 55 58.14 23.67 13.20
CA PHE A 55 57.45 22.76 12.29
C PHE A 55 57.91 21.31 12.51
N ALA A 56 56.98 20.39 12.31
CA ALA A 56 57.22 18.96 12.32
C ALA A 56 56.49 18.31 11.15
N THR A 57 56.95 17.14 10.74
CA THR A 57 56.23 16.33 9.75
C THR A 57 55.07 15.60 10.43
N PHE A 58 53.90 15.57 9.79
CA PHE A 58 52.80 14.70 10.19
C PHE A 58 53.21 13.23 10.12
N SER A 59 52.81 12.42 11.11
CA SER A 59 52.96 10.96 11.02
C SER A 59 52.11 10.39 9.89
N ASP A 60 52.40 9.16 9.46
CA ASP A 60 51.63 8.50 8.41
C ASP A 60 50.14 8.37 8.80
N GLU A 61 49.85 8.07 10.07
CA GLU A 61 48.48 8.00 10.59
C GLU A 61 47.77 9.36 10.57
N GLN A 62 48.50 10.44 10.90
CA GLN A 62 47.95 11.80 10.85
C GLN A 62 47.68 12.24 9.40
N GLN A 63 48.59 11.93 8.47
CA GLN A 63 48.36 12.20 7.05
C GLN A 63 47.15 11.44 6.52
N GLU A 64 46.98 10.18 6.92
CA GLU A 64 45.84 9.38 6.50
C GLU A 64 44.51 9.91 7.06
N ALA A 65 44.49 10.34 8.31
CA ALA A 65 43.36 11.05 8.88
C ALA A 65 43.02 12.32 8.09
N ILE A 66 44.02 13.12 7.71
CA ILE A 66 43.79 14.34 6.92
C ILE A 66 43.27 13.99 5.52
N ARG A 67 43.75 12.93 4.88
CA ARG A 67 43.18 12.44 3.61
C ARG A 67 41.72 12.01 3.76
N SER A 68 41.37 11.33 4.85
CA SER A 68 39.97 11.01 5.18
C SER A 68 39.13 12.28 5.38
N ALA A 69 39.66 13.30 6.06
CA ALA A 69 38.97 14.57 6.21
C ALA A 69 38.73 15.26 4.86
N LEU A 70 39.73 15.28 3.96
CA LEU A 70 39.58 15.78 2.58
C LEU A 70 38.55 14.97 1.79
N ALA A 71 38.51 13.65 1.97
CA ALA A 71 37.52 12.79 1.30
C ALA A 71 36.09 13.21 1.65
N HIS A 72 35.78 13.55 2.91
CA HIS A 72 34.45 14.04 3.29
C HIS A 72 34.00 15.30 2.51
N TYR A 73 34.94 16.15 2.08
CA TYR A 73 34.62 17.28 1.20
C TYR A 73 34.30 16.83 -0.24
N GLU A 74 34.98 15.81 -0.76
CA GLU A 74 34.68 15.24 -2.08
C GLU A 74 33.39 14.43 -2.10
N GLU A 75 33.06 13.76 -0.99
CA GLU A 75 31.84 12.97 -0.85
C GLU A 75 30.62 13.84 -1.14
N VAL A 76 30.57 15.03 -0.53
CA VAL A 76 29.37 15.87 -0.51
C VAL A 76 29.28 16.90 -1.63
N ALA A 77 30.39 17.26 -2.25
CA ALA A 77 30.47 18.34 -3.23
C ALA A 77 31.41 18.01 -4.40
N ASN A 78 31.27 18.70 -5.54
CA ASN A 78 32.08 18.45 -6.74
C ASN A 78 33.51 19.02 -6.61
N ILE A 79 34.24 18.55 -5.61
CA ILE A 79 35.63 18.90 -5.33
C ILE A 79 36.49 17.66 -5.61
N LYS A 80 37.70 17.89 -6.13
CA LYS A 80 38.73 16.86 -6.30
C LYS A 80 40.04 17.34 -5.69
N PHE A 81 40.59 16.56 -4.76
CA PHE A 81 41.89 16.78 -4.16
C PHE A 81 42.95 15.92 -4.82
N GLN A 82 44.05 16.55 -5.20
CA GLN A 82 45.20 15.87 -5.81
C GLN A 82 46.46 16.10 -4.98
N ALA A 83 47.03 15.03 -4.43
CA ALA A 83 48.30 15.12 -3.72
C ALA A 83 49.44 15.50 -4.69
N VAL A 84 50.31 16.42 -4.27
CA VAL A 84 51.56 16.79 -4.96
C VAL A 84 52.70 16.84 -3.95
N ASP A 85 53.93 16.64 -4.43
CA ASP A 85 55.11 16.56 -3.55
C ASP A 85 55.37 17.86 -2.78
N ASN A 86 55.21 19.02 -3.45
CA ASN A 86 55.39 20.36 -2.90
C ASN A 86 54.50 21.35 -3.66
N ASP A 87 54.36 22.57 -3.12
CA ASP A 87 53.67 23.70 -3.76
C ASP A 87 52.21 23.41 -4.15
N GLY A 88 51.50 22.61 -3.35
CA GLY A 88 50.06 22.46 -3.48
C GLY A 88 49.35 23.80 -3.30
N THR A 89 48.23 23.99 -3.99
CA THR A 89 47.34 25.14 -3.77
C THR A 89 46.79 25.19 -2.34
N LEU A 90 46.66 24.03 -1.70
CA LEU A 90 46.37 23.86 -0.28
C LEU A 90 47.60 23.26 0.40
N GLN A 91 48.18 24.00 1.35
CA GLN A 91 49.39 23.56 2.05
C GLN A 91 49.06 23.20 3.50
N LEU A 92 49.47 22.01 3.93
CA LEU A 92 49.10 21.43 5.23
C LEU A 92 50.34 21.33 6.12
N GLY A 93 50.36 22.11 7.21
CA GLY A 93 51.47 22.18 8.16
C GLY A 93 51.12 21.66 9.55
N TYR A 94 52.14 21.27 10.31
CA TYR A 94 52.04 20.83 11.70
C TYR A 94 53.10 21.55 12.54
N ALA A 95 52.69 22.49 13.38
CA ALA A 95 53.59 23.39 14.10
C ALA A 95 53.04 23.78 15.47
N GLU A 96 53.86 24.38 16.33
CA GLU A 96 53.32 25.12 17.47
C GLU A 96 52.66 26.40 16.96
N THR A 97 51.41 26.62 17.38
CA THR A 97 50.61 27.77 16.98
C THR A 97 50.50 28.76 18.13
N PHE A 98 50.62 30.04 17.80
CA PHE A 98 50.56 31.12 18.78
C PHE A 98 49.56 32.19 18.34
N TYR A 99 48.81 32.72 19.31
CA TYR A 99 47.70 33.64 19.05
C TYR A 99 47.83 34.96 19.82
N ASP A 100 47.56 36.07 19.13
CA ASP A 100 47.20 37.35 19.74
C ASP A 100 45.67 37.45 19.79
N TRP A 101 45.07 36.89 20.85
CA TRP A 101 43.62 36.84 21.03
C TRP A 101 42.98 38.23 21.19
N ASN A 102 43.73 39.22 21.63
CA ASN A 102 43.19 40.54 21.99
C ASN A 102 43.46 41.59 20.92
N GLY A 103 44.24 41.25 19.89
CA GLY A 103 44.69 42.17 18.85
C GLY A 103 45.56 43.30 19.41
N ASP A 104 46.21 43.07 20.55
CA ASP A 104 47.06 44.05 21.24
C ASP A 104 48.53 43.96 20.85
N GLY A 105 48.88 43.00 20.00
CA GLY A 105 50.23 42.71 19.53
C GLY A 105 51.03 41.81 20.48
N GLU A 106 50.46 41.33 21.59
CA GLU A 106 51.09 40.33 22.47
C GLU A 106 50.61 38.91 22.15
N ILE A 107 51.57 38.07 21.81
CA ILE A 107 51.35 36.68 21.43
C ILE A 107 51.30 35.83 22.69
N GLN A 108 50.21 35.09 22.87
CA GLN A 108 49.99 34.23 24.04
C GLN A 108 50.53 32.83 23.76
N ASP A 109 51.48 32.38 24.60
CA ASP A 109 52.17 31.07 24.56
C ASP A 109 51.31 29.87 25.03
N THR A 110 49.99 30.05 25.22
CA THR A 110 49.19 29.13 26.06
C THR A 110 47.89 28.63 25.43
N GLU A 111 47.85 28.26 24.15
CA GLU A 111 46.77 27.39 23.67
C GLU A 111 47.22 25.94 23.51
N GLY A 112 46.53 25.07 24.23
CA GLY A 112 46.58 23.64 24.00
C GLY A 112 45.77 23.30 22.75
N ALA A 113 46.47 22.88 21.69
CA ALA A 113 45.92 22.05 20.63
C ALA A 113 44.80 22.74 19.81
N GLY A 114 45.10 23.84 19.12
CA GLY A 114 44.21 24.54 18.16
C GLY A 114 44.53 24.26 16.68
N GLY A 115 44.01 25.10 15.77
CA GLY A 115 44.27 25.10 14.34
C GLY A 115 44.19 26.52 13.76
N LEU A 116 44.83 26.72 12.60
CA LEU A 116 44.86 28.00 11.90
C LEU A 116 44.76 27.78 10.39
N ALA A 117 43.81 28.44 9.75
CA ALA A 117 43.65 28.39 8.30
C ALA A 117 43.59 29.78 7.65
N THR A 118 44.11 29.86 6.42
CA THR A 118 43.81 30.97 5.52
C THR A 118 42.68 30.58 4.57
N ARG A 119 41.85 31.56 4.21
CA ARG A 119 40.82 31.38 3.16
C ARG A 119 41.49 31.22 1.78
N PRO A 120 40.79 30.67 0.76
CA PRO A 120 41.28 30.62 -0.61
C PRO A 120 41.81 31.97 -1.09
N ARG A 121 43.03 31.97 -1.65
CA ARG A 121 43.68 33.12 -2.28
C ARG A 121 44.43 32.66 -3.53
N ASP A 122 44.67 33.57 -4.47
CA ASP A 122 45.47 33.28 -5.68
C ASP A 122 46.90 32.79 -5.35
N SER A 123 47.39 33.10 -4.15
CA SER A 123 48.69 32.65 -3.62
C SER A 123 48.65 31.26 -2.98
N GLY A 124 47.50 30.58 -2.94
CA GLY A 124 47.31 29.37 -2.14
C GLY A 124 46.56 29.62 -0.84
N ALA A 125 46.08 28.54 -0.23
CA ALA A 125 45.60 28.48 1.15
C ALA A 125 46.51 27.59 2.00
N THR A 126 46.49 27.83 3.30
CA THR A 126 47.33 27.13 4.27
C THR A 126 46.46 26.71 5.44
N VAL A 127 46.63 25.47 5.89
CA VAL A 127 46.09 24.96 7.15
C VAL A 127 47.27 24.50 8.01
N VAL A 128 47.36 25.00 9.23
CA VAL A 128 48.36 24.58 10.22
C VAL A 128 47.65 24.02 11.44
N ILE A 129 47.93 22.75 11.75
CA ILE A 129 47.39 22.07 12.92
C ILE A 129 48.41 22.17 14.06
N ASP A 130 47.95 22.53 15.26
CA ASP A 130 48.82 22.64 16.42
C ASP A 130 49.38 21.27 16.84
N ARG A 131 50.67 21.21 17.18
CA ARG A 131 51.34 19.97 17.60
C ARG A 131 50.85 19.35 18.91
N GLY A 132 50.06 20.08 19.69
CA GLY A 132 49.31 19.52 20.80
C GLY A 132 48.24 18.52 20.37
N ASN A 133 47.77 18.57 19.12
CA ASN A 133 46.78 17.65 18.54
C ASN A 133 47.43 16.37 18.02
N THR A 134 47.75 15.45 18.92
CA THR A 134 48.38 14.18 18.55
C THR A 134 47.42 13.15 17.96
N ALA A 135 46.14 13.19 18.34
CA ALA A 135 45.12 12.24 17.87
C ALA A 135 44.17 12.89 16.85
N LEU A 136 44.35 12.54 15.58
CA LEU A 136 43.51 13.03 14.47
C LEU A 136 42.52 11.96 13.96
N THR A 137 42.14 10.97 14.76
CA THR A 137 41.15 9.97 14.32
C THR A 137 39.72 10.53 14.37
N PRO A 138 38.79 10.11 13.48
CA PRO A 138 37.40 10.56 13.52
C PRO A 138 36.76 10.53 14.91
N GLY A 139 36.07 11.61 15.27
CA GLY A 139 35.42 11.76 16.58
C GLY A 139 36.34 12.26 17.71
N THR A 140 37.62 12.54 17.43
CA THR A 140 38.49 13.30 18.36
C THR A 140 38.39 14.80 18.11
N ARG A 141 38.81 15.59 19.11
CA ARG A 141 38.89 17.06 18.96
C ARG A 141 39.87 17.46 17.86
N GLY A 142 41.00 16.77 17.76
CA GLY A 142 42.01 17.04 16.72
C GLY A 142 41.46 16.84 15.31
N TYR A 143 40.66 15.78 15.09
CA TYR A 143 40.03 15.56 13.79
C TYR A 143 38.97 16.60 13.45
N ASN A 144 38.14 16.99 14.43
CA ASN A 144 37.19 18.08 14.24
C ASN A 144 37.88 19.40 13.88
N ILE A 145 39.03 19.70 14.51
CA ILE A 145 39.85 20.85 14.13
C ILE A 145 40.31 20.73 12.67
N VAL A 146 40.80 19.57 12.23
CA VAL A 146 41.18 19.38 10.82
C VAL A 146 40.00 19.67 9.88
N LEU A 147 38.81 19.12 10.15
CA LEU A 147 37.63 19.38 9.33
C LEU A 147 37.25 20.87 9.34
N HIS A 148 37.29 21.53 10.51
CA HIS A 148 36.99 22.95 10.68
C HIS A 148 37.95 23.86 9.88
N GLU A 149 39.25 23.66 10.04
CA GLU A 149 40.27 24.46 9.34
C GLU A 149 40.22 24.25 7.82
N LEU A 150 39.93 23.03 7.37
CA LEU A 150 39.63 22.77 5.97
C LEU A 150 38.38 23.54 5.50
N GLY A 151 37.40 23.78 6.37
CA GLY A 151 36.19 24.55 6.04
C GLY A 151 36.54 26.00 5.65
N HIS A 152 37.50 26.60 6.36
CA HIS A 152 38.06 27.89 5.98
C HIS A 152 38.87 27.82 4.68
N ALA A 153 39.76 26.85 4.55
CA ALA A 153 40.71 26.80 3.43
C ALA A 153 40.10 26.29 2.11
N VAL A 154 39.03 25.49 2.19
CA VAL A 154 38.30 24.93 1.05
C VAL A 154 37.04 25.75 0.80
N GLY A 155 36.17 25.90 1.79
CA GLY A 155 34.88 26.60 1.65
C GLY A 155 34.93 28.11 1.82
N GLY A 156 36.09 28.67 2.23
CA GLY A 156 36.17 30.08 2.59
C GLY A 156 35.27 30.46 3.77
N PHE A 157 34.85 29.47 4.58
CA PHE A 157 33.83 29.68 5.61
C PHE A 157 34.24 30.70 6.67
N ASN A 158 33.24 31.27 7.33
CA ASN A 158 33.39 32.15 8.47
C ASN A 158 33.16 31.40 9.77
N ASP A 159 33.79 31.90 10.83
CA ASP A 159 33.43 31.51 12.19
C ASP A 159 32.07 32.08 12.58
N VAL A 160 31.22 31.25 13.17
CA VAL A 160 29.85 31.65 13.52
C VAL A 160 29.67 32.04 15.00
N THR A 161 30.60 31.66 15.89
CA THR A 161 30.48 31.83 17.35
C THR A 161 31.12 33.10 17.92
N ILE A 162 31.98 33.78 17.16
CA ILE A 162 32.91 34.83 17.65
C ILE A 162 32.21 36.01 18.38
N GLY A 163 30.92 36.28 18.13
CA GLY A 163 30.16 37.36 18.78
C GLY A 163 29.14 36.94 19.86
N ARG A 164 29.11 35.67 20.29
CA ARG A 164 28.10 35.17 21.26
C ARG A 164 28.67 34.75 22.61
N ASN A 165 29.99 34.73 22.78
CA ASN A 165 30.62 34.23 23.98
C ASN A 165 30.91 35.38 24.99
N PRO A 166 30.23 35.47 26.15
CA PRO A 166 30.33 36.61 27.06
C PRO A 166 31.71 36.80 27.73
N GLY A 167 32.67 35.90 27.47
CA GLY A 167 34.01 35.91 28.05
C GLY A 167 35.16 36.09 27.05
N ASN A 168 34.88 36.10 25.73
CA ASN A 168 35.93 36.29 24.73
C ASN A 168 36.12 37.78 24.41
N GLN A 169 37.37 38.23 24.37
CA GLN A 169 37.76 39.63 24.14
C GLN A 169 37.81 39.99 22.64
N TYR A 170 36.85 39.52 21.85
CA TYR A 170 36.81 39.90 20.43
C TYR A 170 36.35 41.35 20.26
N THR A 171 37.00 42.09 19.36
CA THR A 171 36.60 43.47 19.08
C THR A 171 35.36 43.48 18.18
N GLU A 172 34.52 44.53 18.26
CA GLU A 172 33.43 44.75 17.28
C GLU A 172 33.90 44.74 15.81
N ARG A 173 35.21 44.94 15.59
CA ARG A 173 35.84 44.90 14.27
C ARG A 173 36.11 43.46 13.82
N ASP A 174 36.43 42.55 14.74
CA ASP A 174 36.59 41.12 14.46
C ASP A 174 35.24 40.48 14.18
N GLU A 175 34.24 40.82 15.01
CA GLU A 175 32.86 40.38 14.80
C GLU A 175 32.31 40.80 13.44
N ARG A 176 32.52 42.05 13.02
CA ARG A 176 32.09 42.53 11.69
C ARG A 176 32.80 41.84 10.53
N ARG A 177 34.04 41.39 10.71
CA ARG A 177 34.82 40.70 9.68
C ARG A 177 34.40 39.26 9.48
N ASN A 178 33.90 38.62 10.53
CA ASN A 178 33.47 37.22 10.52
C ASN A 178 31.95 37.06 10.35
N ARG A 179 31.21 38.13 10.05
CA ARG A 179 29.82 37.99 9.58
C ARG A 179 29.77 37.33 8.21
N GLY A 180 28.78 36.47 8.04
CA GLY A 180 28.44 35.83 6.79
C GLY A 180 28.10 36.79 5.67
N MET A 181 27.82 36.22 4.51
CA MET A 181 27.19 36.89 3.39
C MET A 181 25.99 37.70 3.82
N ASN A 182 25.89 38.93 3.30
CA ASN A 182 24.85 39.89 3.66
C ASN A 182 24.77 40.21 5.16
N ASP A 183 25.92 40.18 5.86
CA ASP A 183 26.03 40.42 7.31
C ASP A 183 25.21 39.42 8.17
N ARG A 184 24.95 38.21 7.64
CA ARG A 184 24.18 37.17 8.32
C ARG A 184 24.96 36.49 9.43
N THR A 185 24.23 36.03 10.45
CA THR A 185 24.75 35.23 11.56
C THR A 185 23.75 34.13 11.90
N LEU A 186 24.25 33.02 12.44
CA LEU A 186 23.38 31.95 12.95
C LEU A 186 22.63 32.39 14.21
N GLY A 187 21.44 31.84 14.41
CA GLY A 187 20.70 31.95 15.67
C GLY A 187 21.41 31.23 16.82
N ALA A 188 21.10 31.62 18.06
CA ALA A 188 21.76 31.06 19.26
C ALA A 188 21.65 29.53 19.37
N TRP A 189 20.52 28.99 18.90
CA TRP A 189 20.23 27.56 18.96
C TRP A 189 20.84 26.77 17.80
N GLN A 190 21.30 27.45 16.75
CA GLN A 190 21.91 26.88 15.54
C GLN A 190 23.44 26.88 15.61
N ASP A 191 24.02 27.82 16.35
CA ASP A 191 25.45 27.96 16.61
C ASP A 191 25.92 26.87 17.59
N ASN A 192 26.07 25.64 17.09
CA ASN A 192 26.65 24.49 17.78
C ASN A 192 26.99 23.36 16.80
N ASN A 193 27.84 22.44 17.26
CA ASN A 193 28.36 21.32 16.46
C ASN A 193 27.32 20.23 16.13
N LYS A 194 26.03 20.43 16.45
CA LYS A 194 24.92 19.67 15.84
C LYS A 194 24.74 20.04 14.36
N TYR A 195 24.96 21.30 14.02
CA TYR A 195 24.58 21.85 12.71
C TYR A 195 25.77 22.24 11.84
N THR A 196 26.87 22.71 12.42
CA THR A 196 28.05 23.17 11.69
C THR A 196 29.33 22.92 12.48
N LEU A 197 30.39 22.54 11.79
CA LEU A 197 31.75 22.45 12.33
C LEU A 197 32.37 23.83 12.60
N MET A 198 31.86 24.90 11.97
CA MET A 198 32.37 26.26 12.10
C MET A 198 32.02 26.93 13.44
N SER A 199 31.28 26.21 14.29
CA SER A 199 30.92 26.64 15.62
C SER A 199 31.97 26.21 16.65
N TYR A 200 32.20 27.05 17.65
CA TYR A 200 32.97 26.71 18.85
C TYR A 200 32.10 26.18 20.00
N MET A 201 30.78 26.15 19.82
CA MET A 201 29.84 25.62 20.80
C MET A 201 29.64 24.11 20.60
N GLY A 202 29.81 23.33 21.67
CA GLY A 202 29.56 21.89 21.63
C GLY A 202 28.09 21.54 21.40
N HIS A 203 27.85 20.30 20.95
CA HIS A 203 26.50 19.78 20.75
C HIS A 203 25.66 19.89 22.04
N PRO A 204 24.47 20.52 22.03
CA PRO A 204 23.73 20.88 23.24
C PRO A 204 23.27 19.66 24.06
N ASN A 205 23.01 18.54 23.39
CA ASN A 205 22.60 17.28 24.04
C ASN A 205 23.74 16.25 24.13
N MET A 206 24.92 16.56 23.59
CA MET A 206 26.09 15.67 23.55
C MET A 206 27.38 16.46 23.81
N PRO A 207 27.49 17.16 24.96
CA PRO A 207 28.65 17.98 25.25
C PRO A 207 29.93 17.14 25.29
N GLY A 208 30.98 17.63 24.63
CA GLY A 208 32.30 16.98 24.58
C GLY A 208 32.48 15.98 23.43
N PHE A 209 31.40 15.50 22.82
CA PHE A 209 31.48 14.68 21.61
C PHE A 209 31.81 15.52 20.39
N GLN A 210 32.55 14.93 19.46
CA GLN A 210 33.04 15.61 18.27
C GLN A 210 32.45 14.95 17.01
N PRO A 211 32.08 15.75 16.00
CA PRO A 211 31.71 15.25 14.69
C PRO A 211 32.77 14.36 14.06
N ARG A 212 32.31 13.39 13.29
CA ARG A 212 33.15 12.52 12.45
C ARG A 212 33.07 12.87 10.97
N THR A 213 32.04 13.60 10.56
CA THR A 213 31.83 14.04 9.18
C THR A 213 31.57 15.56 9.16
N LEU A 214 31.41 16.10 7.96
CA LEU A 214 30.79 17.42 7.77
C LEU A 214 29.36 17.41 8.31
N MET A 215 28.89 18.55 8.84
CA MET A 215 27.54 18.67 9.41
C MET A 215 26.56 19.29 8.41
N LEU A 216 25.27 19.15 8.71
CA LEU A 216 24.15 19.56 7.85
C LEU A 216 24.31 20.93 7.15
N TYR A 217 24.75 21.97 7.86
CA TYR A 217 24.90 23.30 7.26
C TYR A 217 26.20 23.45 6.47
N ASP A 218 27.27 22.74 6.87
CA ASP A 218 28.54 22.75 6.15
C ASP A 218 28.36 22.12 4.77
N ILE A 219 27.66 20.97 4.72
CA ILE A 219 27.31 20.28 3.47
C ILE A 219 26.51 21.21 2.55
N ALA A 220 25.44 21.81 3.06
CA ALA A 220 24.61 22.73 2.27
C ALA A 220 25.40 23.94 1.74
N ALA A 221 26.31 24.49 2.56
CA ALA A 221 27.16 25.61 2.16
C ALA A 221 28.20 25.21 1.11
N LEU A 222 28.83 24.05 1.26
CA LEU A 222 29.75 23.48 0.27
C LEU A 222 29.05 23.21 -1.06
N GLN A 223 27.88 22.60 -1.04
CA GLN A 223 27.10 22.32 -2.25
C GLN A 223 26.61 23.60 -2.93
N ALA A 224 26.35 24.65 -2.16
CA ALA A 224 26.04 25.94 -2.75
C ALA A 224 27.24 26.57 -3.48
N LEU A 225 28.47 26.34 -2.99
CA LEU A 225 29.69 26.81 -3.64
C LEU A 225 30.09 25.95 -4.85
N TYR A 226 29.99 24.63 -4.73
CA TYR A 226 30.65 23.69 -5.65
C TYR A 226 29.69 22.76 -6.41
N GLY A 227 28.39 22.82 -6.11
CA GLY A 227 27.43 21.80 -6.54
C GLY A 227 27.57 20.49 -5.76
N ALA A 228 26.48 19.75 -5.64
CA ALA A 228 26.44 18.46 -4.96
C ALA A 228 27.06 17.34 -5.80
N ASN A 229 27.76 16.41 -5.14
CA ASN A 229 28.31 15.22 -5.78
C ASN A 229 27.34 14.03 -5.66
N TRP A 230 26.47 13.89 -6.66
CA TRP A 230 25.49 12.81 -6.75
C TRP A 230 26.06 11.44 -7.10
N ASN A 231 27.38 11.31 -7.31
CA ASN A 231 27.99 10.01 -7.62
C ASN A 231 28.49 9.29 -6.35
N HIS A 232 28.50 9.96 -5.19
CA HIS A 232 28.87 9.32 -3.94
C HIS A 232 27.71 8.47 -3.44
N ASN A 233 27.96 7.19 -3.15
CA ASN A 233 26.94 6.22 -2.73
C ASN A 233 25.67 6.32 -3.59
N ALA A 234 25.79 6.24 -4.92
CA ALA A 234 24.65 6.37 -5.83
C ALA A 234 23.90 5.04 -6.09
N ASP A 235 24.28 4.00 -5.35
CA ASP A 235 23.69 2.66 -5.36
C ASP A 235 23.20 2.37 -3.92
N ASP A 236 22.34 1.35 -3.75
CA ASP A 236 21.77 0.94 -2.47
C ASP A 236 22.81 0.81 -1.34
N THR A 237 22.65 1.61 -0.29
CA THR A 237 23.56 1.69 0.84
C THR A 237 22.84 1.41 2.17
N THR A 238 23.49 0.63 3.05
CA THR A 238 23.02 0.39 4.42
C THR A 238 23.95 1.06 5.43
N TYR A 239 23.41 2.01 6.19
CA TYR A 239 24.09 2.73 7.26
C TYR A 239 23.83 2.06 8.60
N SER A 240 24.89 1.67 9.32
CA SER A 240 24.80 1.03 10.63
C SER A 240 25.93 1.48 11.56
N TRP A 241 25.68 1.40 12.88
CA TRP A 241 26.62 1.82 13.91
C TRP A 241 26.76 0.75 14.99
N GLY A 242 27.89 0.74 15.70
CA GLY A 242 28.12 -0.18 16.80
C GLY A 242 27.14 0.00 17.97
N LEU A 243 26.94 -1.06 18.75
CA LEU A 243 26.11 -1.01 19.95
C LEU A 243 26.66 0.04 20.95
N ASN A 244 25.81 1.00 21.35
CA ASN A 244 26.17 2.13 22.21
C ASN A 244 27.34 2.98 21.69
N GLU A 245 27.63 2.91 20.39
CA GLU A 245 28.62 3.78 19.78
C GLU A 245 28.21 5.25 19.97
N SER A 246 29.21 6.09 20.24
CA SER A 246 29.02 7.53 20.31
C SER A 246 29.62 8.17 19.08
N PHE A 247 28.78 8.87 18.34
CA PHE A 247 29.11 9.51 17.08
C PHE A 247 28.27 10.77 16.92
N ILE A 248 28.68 11.64 16.01
CA ILE A 248 27.91 12.78 15.51
C ILE A 248 28.23 12.86 14.02
N GLU A 249 27.24 12.61 13.16
CA GLU A 249 27.43 12.43 11.71
C GLU A 249 26.24 13.01 10.92
N THR A 250 26.48 13.30 9.64
CA THR A 250 25.42 13.62 8.66
C THR A 250 25.59 12.73 7.44
N ILE A 251 24.53 12.03 7.03
CA ILE A 251 24.52 11.23 5.81
C ILE A 251 24.41 12.14 4.60
N TRP A 252 25.33 11.97 3.65
CA TRP A 252 25.17 12.39 2.27
C TRP A 252 25.11 11.13 1.41
N ASP A 253 24.08 11.05 0.58
CA ASP A 253 23.85 9.92 -0.31
C ASP A 253 23.38 10.45 -1.67
N GLY A 254 23.94 9.88 -2.74
CA GLY A 254 23.72 10.31 -4.11
C GLY A 254 22.48 9.70 -4.76
N GLY A 255 21.91 8.66 -4.16
CA GLY A 255 20.71 7.94 -4.60
C GLY A 255 20.88 6.43 -4.46
N GLY A 256 19.80 5.71 -4.73
CA GLY A 256 19.73 4.28 -4.43
C GLY A 256 18.44 4.00 -3.67
N VAL A 257 18.33 2.79 -3.13
CA VAL A 257 17.35 2.47 -2.09
C VAL A 257 18.12 2.21 -0.80
N ASP A 258 18.11 3.19 0.09
CA ASP A 258 19.01 3.26 1.22
C ASP A 258 18.34 2.90 2.53
N THR A 259 19.12 2.35 3.47
CA THR A 259 18.61 1.81 4.73
C THR A 259 19.38 2.34 5.92
N ILE A 260 18.67 2.86 6.93
CA ILE A 260 19.21 3.07 8.27
C ILE A 260 18.92 1.82 9.09
N ASP A 261 19.96 1.05 9.42
CA ASP A 261 19.87 -0.19 10.19
C ASP A 261 20.41 0.00 11.61
N VAL A 262 19.49 -0.06 12.58
CA VAL A 262 19.80 -0.03 14.01
C VAL A 262 19.38 -1.31 14.73
N SER A 263 19.26 -2.43 14.00
CA SER A 263 18.85 -3.75 14.50
C SER A 263 19.69 -4.28 15.65
N ASN A 264 20.94 -3.82 15.78
CA ASN A 264 21.82 -4.19 16.87
C ASN A 264 21.60 -3.37 18.15
N GLN A 265 20.77 -2.33 18.13
CA GLN A 265 20.52 -1.47 19.28
C GLN A 265 19.49 -2.12 20.21
N THR A 266 19.78 -2.12 21.51
CA THR A 266 18.93 -2.75 22.53
C THR A 266 18.08 -1.76 23.32
N ARG A 267 18.06 -0.51 22.87
CA ARG A 267 17.40 0.62 23.53
C ARG A 267 16.70 1.45 22.47
N ARG A 268 15.64 2.14 22.89
CA ARG A 268 14.89 3.09 22.06
C ARG A 268 15.82 3.99 21.24
N SER A 269 15.59 3.94 19.94
CA SER A 269 16.09 4.81 18.89
C SER A 269 14.94 5.65 18.35
N ILE A 270 15.26 6.83 17.86
CA ILE A 270 14.34 7.67 17.08
C ILE A 270 14.96 7.82 15.71
N LEU A 271 14.29 7.30 14.69
CA LEU A 271 14.70 7.38 13.30
C LEU A 271 13.76 8.34 12.57
N ASP A 272 14.33 9.29 11.83
CA ASP A 272 13.61 10.24 11.01
C ASP A 272 14.27 10.29 9.63
N LEU A 273 13.60 9.71 8.63
CA LEU A 273 14.12 9.51 7.27
C LEU A 273 13.99 10.76 6.40
N ARG A 274 13.48 11.87 6.92
CA ARG A 274 13.26 13.09 6.14
C ARG A 274 14.56 13.87 5.98
N ALA A 275 14.78 14.42 4.79
CA ALA A 275 15.94 15.27 4.51
C ALA A 275 16.02 16.47 5.48
N GLY A 276 17.19 16.69 6.07
CA GLY A 276 17.43 17.75 7.06
C GLY A 276 16.93 17.46 8.47
N SER A 277 16.34 16.29 8.71
CA SER A 277 15.96 15.83 10.04
C SER A 277 17.13 15.25 10.83
N PHE A 278 16.87 15.00 12.11
CA PHE A 278 17.82 14.36 13.01
C PHE A 278 17.20 13.11 13.63
N SER A 279 18.05 12.08 13.72
CA SER A 279 17.77 10.81 14.39
C SER A 279 18.58 10.72 15.68
N SER A 280 18.06 9.98 16.65
CA SER A 280 18.72 9.62 17.90
C SER A 280 18.93 8.11 17.93
N ILE A 281 20.11 7.66 17.52
CA ILE A 281 20.46 6.24 17.46
C ILE A 281 21.24 5.89 18.71
N GLY A 282 20.80 4.87 19.44
CA GLY A 282 21.37 4.44 20.72
C GLY A 282 21.01 5.37 21.90
N SER A 283 21.03 4.82 23.11
CA SER A 283 20.48 5.40 24.36
C SER A 283 20.58 6.92 24.57
N TYR A 284 19.54 7.48 25.19
CA TYR A 284 19.61 8.72 25.97
C TYR A 284 20.69 8.63 27.08
N LEU A 285 21.62 9.59 27.11
CA LEU A 285 22.51 9.81 28.26
C LEU A 285 21.69 10.52 29.35
N TYR A 286 21.42 9.82 30.46
CA TYR A 286 20.87 10.42 31.70
C TYR A 286 19.60 11.27 31.53
N GLY A 287 18.53 10.68 30.99
CA GLY A 287 17.19 11.25 31.10
C GLY A 287 16.79 12.25 30.00
N THR A 288 15.73 11.88 29.29
CA THR A 288 14.74 12.74 28.60
C THR A 288 15.15 13.61 27.41
N LYS A 289 16.41 13.69 26.97
CA LYS A 289 16.76 14.48 25.77
C LYS A 289 17.35 13.66 24.63
N GLU A 290 16.68 13.69 23.50
CA GLU A 290 17.12 13.15 22.20
C GLU A 290 18.58 13.53 21.92
N ARG A 291 19.39 12.55 21.51
CA ARG A 291 20.81 12.76 21.23
C ARG A 291 21.01 13.57 19.95
N ASN A 292 20.18 13.34 18.93
CA ASN A 292 20.30 13.96 17.61
C ASN A 292 21.71 13.78 17.03
N ASN A 293 22.24 12.56 17.14
CA ASN A 293 23.59 12.20 16.71
C ASN A 293 23.73 11.87 15.22
N LEU A 294 22.61 11.67 14.52
CA LEU A 294 22.61 11.46 13.08
C LEU A 294 21.72 12.51 12.42
N ALA A 295 22.21 13.14 11.36
CA ALA A 295 21.39 13.95 10.47
C ALA A 295 21.36 13.32 9.07
N ILE A 296 20.34 13.68 8.30
CA ILE A 296 20.28 13.39 6.86
C ILE A 296 20.48 14.74 6.13
N ALA A 297 21.41 14.82 5.19
CA ALA A 297 21.66 16.04 4.45
C ALA A 297 20.42 16.48 3.64
N TYR A 298 20.34 17.77 3.30
CA TYR A 298 19.25 18.27 2.46
C TYR A 298 19.32 17.64 1.06
N GLY A 299 18.16 17.23 0.54
CA GLY A 299 18.05 16.62 -0.79
C GLY A 299 18.37 15.13 -0.85
N VAL A 300 18.80 14.52 0.26
CA VAL A 300 18.97 13.07 0.39
C VAL A 300 17.62 12.41 0.66
N THR A 301 17.39 11.26 0.02
CA THR A 301 16.25 10.38 0.32
C THR A 301 16.81 9.12 0.98
N ILE A 302 16.17 8.66 2.06
CA ILE A 302 16.43 7.36 2.66
C ILE A 302 15.09 6.64 2.70
N GLU A 303 15.01 5.48 2.05
CA GLU A 303 13.75 4.77 1.87
C GLU A 303 13.45 3.86 3.05
N ASN A 304 14.47 3.25 3.68
CA ASN A 304 14.23 2.15 4.61
C ASN A 304 14.76 2.43 6.02
N ALA A 305 14.08 1.84 6.99
CA ALA A 305 14.49 1.85 8.40
C ALA A 305 14.29 0.48 9.03
N ILE A 306 15.28 0.05 9.80
CA ILE A 306 15.21 -1.14 10.64
C ILE A 306 15.48 -0.72 12.08
N GLY A 307 14.46 -0.81 12.94
CA GLY A 307 14.50 -0.61 14.38
C GLY A 307 15.37 -1.64 15.08
N GLY A 308 15.44 -1.58 16.41
CA GLY A 308 16.24 -2.40 17.30
C GLY A 308 15.38 -3.35 18.14
N SER A 309 15.75 -3.57 19.40
CA SER A 309 14.99 -4.41 20.33
C SER A 309 14.32 -3.62 21.46
N GLY A 310 14.17 -2.32 21.30
CA GLY A 310 13.51 -1.46 22.28
C GLY A 310 12.46 -0.61 21.58
N ASN A 311 11.56 -0.04 22.36
CA ASN A 311 10.43 0.76 21.90
C ASN A 311 10.86 1.97 21.07
N ASP A 312 10.99 1.82 19.78
CA ASP A 312 11.54 2.78 18.84
C ASP A 312 10.47 3.77 18.36
N THR A 313 10.94 4.85 17.74
CA THR A 313 10.08 5.71 16.94
C THR A 313 10.67 5.83 15.57
N ILE A 314 9.91 5.48 14.54
CA ILE A 314 10.35 5.53 13.15
C ILE A 314 9.43 6.47 12.39
N ARG A 315 10.03 7.43 11.69
CA ARG A 315 9.36 8.37 10.81
C ARG A 315 9.89 8.22 9.40
N GLY A 316 9.06 7.74 8.50
CA GLY A 316 9.29 7.68 7.06
C GLY A 316 9.31 9.06 6.42
N ASN A 317 9.10 9.09 5.11
CA ASN A 317 9.07 10.31 4.31
C ASN A 317 8.02 10.18 3.19
N SER A 318 8.23 10.82 2.04
CA SER A 318 7.28 10.76 0.92
C SER A 318 7.69 9.76 -0.17
N ALA A 319 8.74 8.97 0.10
CA ALA A 319 9.17 7.89 -0.78
C ALA A 319 8.53 6.60 -0.30
N ARG A 320 8.43 5.59 -1.17
CA ARG A 320 8.06 4.23 -0.78
C ARG A 320 9.06 3.72 0.25
N ASN A 321 8.61 3.60 1.49
CA ASN A 321 9.41 3.17 2.61
C ASN A 321 9.21 1.68 2.92
N ARG A 322 10.31 0.99 3.27
CA ARG A 322 10.24 -0.28 4.00
C ARG A 322 10.67 -0.05 5.45
N ILE A 323 9.75 -0.26 6.39
CA ILE A 323 9.99 -0.04 7.82
C ILE A 323 9.80 -1.34 8.59
N GLU A 324 10.78 -1.68 9.44
CA GLU A 324 10.72 -2.81 10.37
C GLU A 324 10.96 -2.30 11.80
N GLY A 325 9.96 -2.38 12.68
CA GLY A 325 10.09 -2.02 14.11
C GLY A 325 10.92 -3.04 14.90
N ARG A 326 10.63 -4.33 14.68
CA ARG A 326 11.23 -5.51 15.30
C ARG A 326 10.73 -5.75 16.71
N SER A 327 11.55 -5.67 17.77
CA SER A 327 11.06 -6.00 19.13
C SER A 327 10.88 -4.72 19.93
N GLY A 328 9.83 -4.66 20.75
CA GLY A 328 9.48 -3.51 21.55
C GLY A 328 8.16 -2.92 21.07
N ASN A 329 7.55 -2.09 21.91
CA ASN A 329 6.34 -1.38 21.52
C ASN A 329 6.75 -0.12 20.74
N ASP A 330 6.65 -0.20 19.42
CA ASP A 330 7.19 0.77 18.49
C ASP A 330 6.14 1.79 18.04
N GLU A 331 6.61 2.95 17.61
CA GLU A 331 5.77 4.04 17.12
C GLU A 331 6.21 4.40 15.71
N ILE A 332 5.41 4.01 14.71
CA ILE A 332 5.76 4.10 13.29
C ILE A 332 4.84 5.07 12.57
N TYR A 333 5.43 6.03 11.86
CA TYR A 333 4.74 6.96 10.97
C TYR A 333 5.40 6.93 9.60
N SER A 334 4.81 6.32 8.57
CA SER A 334 5.47 6.22 7.26
C SER A 334 5.21 7.45 6.37
N PHE A 335 4.02 8.04 6.47
CA PHE A 335 3.53 9.27 5.84
C PHE A 335 2.95 9.14 4.43
N ALA A 336 3.75 9.19 3.37
CA ALA A 336 3.19 9.20 2.02
C ALA A 336 4.05 8.33 1.11
N GLY A 337 3.43 7.80 0.06
CA GLY A 337 4.05 6.79 -0.78
C GLY A 337 3.61 5.40 -0.34
N ASN A 338 3.59 4.47 -1.31
CA ASN A 338 3.14 3.11 -1.07
C ASN A 338 4.14 2.32 -0.22
N ASP A 339 3.92 2.27 1.07
CA ASP A 339 4.83 1.78 2.08
C ASP A 339 4.62 0.30 2.40
N THR A 340 5.63 -0.30 3.02
CA THR A 340 5.53 -1.63 3.62
C THR A 340 6.06 -1.58 5.04
N ILE A 341 5.19 -1.86 6.00
CA ILE A 341 5.45 -1.69 7.42
C ILE A 341 5.31 -3.04 8.14
N TYR A 342 6.30 -3.37 8.97
CA TYR A 342 6.27 -4.47 9.92
C TYR A 342 6.46 -3.88 11.32
N GLY A 343 5.45 -3.99 12.18
CA GLY A 343 5.52 -3.60 13.59
C GLY A 343 6.53 -4.49 14.32
N GLY A 344 6.20 -5.77 14.43
CA GLY A 344 7.07 -6.80 14.96
C GLY A 344 6.53 -7.41 16.26
N GLU A 345 7.40 -7.68 17.23
CA GLU A 345 7.01 -8.10 18.57
C GLU A 345 6.76 -6.90 19.48
N GLY A 346 5.55 -6.72 19.99
CA GLY A 346 5.22 -5.63 20.90
C GLY A 346 3.81 -5.12 20.61
N ASP A 347 3.24 -4.34 21.52
CA ASP A 347 1.99 -3.63 21.19
C ASP A 347 2.37 -2.32 20.48
N ASP A 348 2.22 -2.29 19.16
CA ASP A 348 2.72 -1.24 18.28
C ASP A 348 1.67 -0.19 17.93
N TYR A 349 2.15 1.01 17.61
CA TYR A 349 1.34 2.08 17.04
C TYR A 349 1.83 2.40 15.63
N ILE A 350 0.98 2.18 14.64
CA ILE A 350 1.30 2.36 13.22
C ILE A 350 0.35 3.36 12.58
N SER A 351 0.90 4.37 11.90
CA SER A 351 0.18 5.33 11.07
C SER A 351 0.85 5.42 9.70
N ALA A 352 0.19 4.93 8.65
CA ALA A 352 0.81 4.81 7.33
C ALA A 352 0.65 6.07 6.47
N GLY A 353 -0.52 6.71 6.53
CA GLY A 353 -0.76 8.04 5.98
C GLY A 353 -1.48 8.00 4.64
N ASN A 354 -0.81 8.33 3.54
CA ASN A 354 -1.43 8.41 2.22
C ASN A 354 -0.82 7.39 1.26
N ASP A 355 -1.58 7.04 0.21
CA ASP A 355 -1.25 6.05 -0.82
C ASP A 355 -1.44 4.61 -0.33
N ASN A 356 -1.32 3.64 -1.23
CA ASN A 356 -1.68 2.25 -0.92
C ASN A 356 -0.54 1.52 -0.19
N ASP A 357 -0.81 1.13 1.05
CA ASP A 357 0.15 0.59 2.00
C ASP A 357 -0.07 -0.90 2.33
N TYR A 358 1.01 -1.57 2.72
CA TYR A 358 0.99 -2.93 3.26
C TYR A 358 1.46 -2.91 4.70
N ILE A 359 0.56 -3.23 5.63
CA ILE A 359 0.80 -3.08 7.06
C ILE A 359 0.63 -4.41 7.78
N PHE A 360 1.69 -4.82 8.49
CA PHE A 360 1.73 -6.00 9.32
C PHE A 360 2.05 -5.58 10.77
N GLY A 361 1.13 -5.80 11.71
CA GLY A 361 1.39 -5.60 13.15
C GLY A 361 2.33 -6.69 13.70
N GLU A 362 2.08 -7.94 13.30
CA GLU A 362 2.81 -9.16 13.65
C GLU A 362 2.45 -9.77 15.00
N ILE A 363 3.14 -9.46 16.10
CA ILE A 363 2.91 -10.10 17.41
C ILE A 363 2.66 -9.01 18.45
N GLY A 364 1.45 -8.94 18.98
CA GLY A 364 1.07 -7.99 20.02
C GLY A 364 -0.34 -7.47 19.80
N ASN A 365 -0.79 -6.55 20.65
CA ASN A 365 -2.08 -5.88 20.44
C ASN A 365 -1.83 -4.54 19.77
N ASP A 366 -1.96 -4.50 18.46
CA ASP A 366 -1.50 -3.39 17.65
C ASP A 366 -2.62 -2.38 17.38
N TYR A 367 -2.22 -1.12 17.23
CA TYR A 367 -3.08 -0.05 16.77
C TYR A 367 -2.61 0.42 15.40
N ILE A 368 -3.40 0.14 14.36
CA ILE A 368 -3.06 0.39 12.97
C ILE A 368 -4.04 1.39 12.37
N SER A 369 -3.53 2.51 11.85
CA SER A 369 -4.26 3.48 11.03
C SER A 369 -3.59 3.59 9.67
N ALA A 370 -4.22 3.08 8.62
CA ALA A 370 -3.62 3.06 7.28
C ALA A 370 -3.73 4.43 6.59
N GLY A 371 -4.92 5.03 6.56
CA GLY A 371 -5.14 6.42 6.15
C GLY A 371 -5.85 6.54 4.80
N ASP A 372 -5.32 7.31 3.86
CA ASP A 372 -5.91 7.45 2.53
C ASP A 372 -5.24 6.45 1.58
N GLY A 373 -5.96 5.56 0.91
CA GLY A 373 -5.35 4.55 0.05
C GLY A 373 -6.21 3.31 -0.06
N ASN A 374 -5.83 2.39 -0.94
CA ASN A 374 -6.37 1.04 -0.88
C ASN A 374 -5.36 0.17 -0.13
N ASP A 375 -5.57 -0.02 1.16
CA ASP A 375 -4.59 -0.55 2.08
C ASP A 375 -4.84 -2.03 2.40
N ILE A 376 -3.76 -2.72 2.76
CA ILE A 376 -3.83 -4.08 3.29
C ILE A 376 -3.35 -4.07 4.73
N LEU A 377 -4.27 -4.39 5.65
CA LEU A 377 -4.03 -4.39 7.08
C LEU A 377 -4.08 -5.83 7.61
N ASN A 378 -2.99 -6.24 8.27
CA ASN A 378 -2.93 -7.49 8.99
C ASN A 378 -2.33 -7.24 10.38
N GLY A 379 -3.18 -7.20 11.41
CA GLY A 379 -2.74 -7.06 12.81
C GLY A 379 -1.84 -8.21 13.25
N GLY A 380 -2.18 -9.44 12.86
CA GLY A 380 -1.43 -10.63 13.22
C GLY A 380 -1.87 -11.19 14.56
N LEU A 381 -0.94 -11.74 15.34
CA LEU A 381 -1.26 -12.38 16.61
C LEU A 381 -1.54 -11.34 17.70
N GLY A 382 -2.79 -11.25 18.13
CA GLY A 382 -3.14 -10.48 19.32
C GLY A 382 -4.59 -10.05 19.31
N ILE A 383 -4.87 -8.89 19.90
CA ILE A 383 -6.17 -8.22 19.80
C ILE A 383 -5.91 -6.87 19.17
N ASP A 384 -6.18 -6.77 17.88
CA ASP A 384 -5.74 -5.63 17.09
C ASP A 384 -6.87 -4.64 16.82
N HIS A 385 -6.49 -3.38 16.66
CA HIS A 385 -7.37 -2.31 16.26
C HIS A 385 -6.93 -1.78 14.90
N MET A 386 -7.71 -2.08 13.87
CA MET A 386 -7.40 -1.75 12.48
C MET A 386 -8.38 -0.73 11.92
N PHE A 387 -7.84 0.38 11.43
CA PHE A 387 -8.55 1.47 10.77
C PHE A 387 -7.95 1.67 9.38
N GLY A 388 -8.70 1.33 8.34
CA GLY A 388 -8.32 1.43 6.93
C GLY A 388 -8.27 2.88 6.51
N GLY A 389 -9.42 3.56 6.52
CA GLY A 389 -9.48 5.00 6.31
C GLY A 389 -10.23 5.31 5.02
N GLU A 390 -9.74 6.19 4.14
CA GLU A 390 -10.37 6.41 2.82
C GLU A 390 -9.79 5.46 1.78
N GLY A 391 -10.61 4.96 0.87
CA GLY A 391 -10.23 4.02 -0.19
C GLY A 391 -10.75 2.62 0.10
N ASN A 392 -10.42 1.65 -0.76
CA ASN A 392 -10.92 0.28 -0.66
C ASN A 392 -9.91 -0.60 0.06
N ASP A 393 -10.20 -0.93 1.30
CA ASP A 393 -9.27 -1.57 2.23
C ASP A 393 -9.55 -3.07 2.41
N ALA A 394 -8.49 -3.82 2.72
CA ALA A 394 -8.56 -5.25 3.00
C ALA A 394 -7.96 -5.57 4.37
N TYR A 395 -8.78 -6.21 5.22
CA TYR A 395 -8.43 -6.56 6.59
C TYR A 395 -8.25 -8.06 6.77
N TYR A 396 -7.16 -8.47 7.41
CA TYR A 396 -6.97 -9.84 7.88
C TYR A 396 -7.34 -9.92 9.35
N VAL A 397 -8.36 -10.74 9.66
CA VAL A 397 -8.82 -10.97 11.04
C VAL A 397 -8.54 -12.42 11.42
N ASP A 398 -7.72 -12.62 12.46
CA ASP A 398 -7.34 -13.93 12.96
C ASP A 398 -7.71 -14.17 14.44
N HIS A 399 -8.17 -13.11 15.13
CA HIS A 399 -8.64 -13.18 16.49
C HIS A 399 -10.07 -12.63 16.62
N LEU A 400 -10.88 -13.26 17.49
CA LEU A 400 -12.30 -12.91 17.64
C LEU A 400 -12.55 -11.53 18.25
N ASP A 401 -11.57 -11.02 19.00
CA ASP A 401 -11.63 -9.71 19.64
C ASP A 401 -11.00 -8.60 18.80
N ASP A 402 -10.49 -8.89 17.59
CA ASP A 402 -9.99 -7.86 16.67
C ASP A 402 -11.10 -6.89 16.31
N VAL A 403 -10.72 -5.61 16.21
CA VAL A 403 -11.64 -4.51 15.94
C VAL A 403 -11.29 -3.89 14.60
N VAL A 404 -12.15 -4.12 13.61
CA VAL A 404 -12.12 -3.44 12.30
C VAL A 404 -13.05 -2.23 12.37
N ILE A 405 -12.55 -1.05 12.00
CA ILE A 405 -13.30 0.21 12.07
C ILE A 405 -13.26 0.91 10.72
N GLU A 406 -14.44 0.97 10.10
CA GLU A 406 -14.68 1.74 8.89
C GLU A 406 -15.61 2.93 9.09
N SER A 407 -15.59 3.87 8.13
CA SER A 407 -16.46 5.05 8.13
C SER A 407 -17.32 5.15 6.87
N VAL A 408 -18.48 5.81 7.00
CA VAL A 408 -19.44 5.96 5.90
C VAL A 408 -18.82 6.64 4.67
N GLY A 409 -18.86 5.96 3.53
CA GLY A 409 -18.53 6.55 2.23
C GLY A 409 -17.04 6.62 1.93
N ASN A 410 -16.24 5.86 2.67
CA ASN A 410 -14.81 5.81 2.49
C ASN A 410 -14.35 4.81 1.43
N GLY A 411 -15.10 3.75 1.15
CA GLY A 411 -14.67 2.77 0.17
C GLY A 411 -15.64 1.64 -0.06
N HIS A 412 -15.09 0.54 -0.56
CA HIS A 412 -15.71 -0.77 -0.61
C HIS A 412 -14.72 -1.76 -0.01
N ASP A 413 -15.00 -2.17 1.22
CA ASP A 413 -14.01 -2.67 2.16
C ASP A 413 -14.28 -4.13 2.49
N GLY A 414 -13.21 -4.91 2.63
CA GLY A 414 -13.28 -6.36 2.73
C GLY A 414 -12.55 -6.95 3.91
N VAL A 415 -13.14 -7.98 4.51
CA VAL A 415 -12.51 -8.77 5.58
C VAL A 415 -12.19 -10.17 5.07
N ILE A 416 -10.93 -10.57 5.21
CA ILE A 416 -10.48 -11.96 5.11
C ILE A 416 -10.34 -12.51 6.53
N SER A 417 -11.20 -13.44 6.91
CA SER A 417 -11.24 -13.97 8.26
C SER A 417 -10.79 -15.43 8.35
N SER A 418 -10.00 -15.74 9.38
CA SER A 418 -9.67 -17.10 9.80
C SER A 418 -10.33 -17.50 11.13
N VAL A 419 -11.31 -16.69 11.57
CA VAL A 419 -12.25 -16.98 12.67
C VAL A 419 -13.69 -16.83 12.19
N ASN A 420 -14.66 -17.33 12.97
CA ASN A 420 -16.07 -17.04 12.70
C ASN A 420 -16.30 -15.53 12.82
N TYR A 421 -16.90 -14.91 11.81
CA TYR A 421 -16.95 -13.45 11.72
C TYR A 421 -18.32 -12.89 11.35
N THR A 422 -18.61 -11.70 11.84
CA THR A 422 -19.78 -10.89 11.50
C THR A 422 -19.27 -9.53 11.06
N LEU A 423 -19.63 -9.11 9.84
CA LEU A 423 -19.21 -7.81 9.34
C LEU A 423 -19.71 -6.69 10.25
N GLY A 424 -18.79 -5.80 10.63
CA GLY A 424 -19.11 -4.52 11.24
C GLY A 424 -19.84 -3.60 10.27
N ALA A 425 -20.21 -2.40 10.72
CA ALA A 425 -20.80 -1.40 9.81
C ALA A 425 -19.78 -0.97 8.74
N HIS A 426 -20.26 -0.62 7.54
CA HIS A 426 -19.45 -0.06 6.44
C HIS A 426 -18.42 -1.03 5.84
N LEU A 427 -18.65 -2.34 6.01
CA LEU A 427 -17.88 -3.38 5.35
C LEU A 427 -18.80 -4.12 4.38
N GLU A 428 -18.33 -4.33 3.16
CA GLU A 428 -19.13 -4.91 2.07
C GLU A 428 -18.73 -6.37 1.79
N ASP A 429 -17.45 -6.72 1.88
CA ASP A 429 -16.97 -8.05 1.54
C ASP A 429 -16.53 -8.87 2.75
N LEU A 430 -16.89 -10.17 2.75
CA LEU A 430 -16.36 -11.15 3.70
C LEU A 430 -15.84 -12.38 2.97
N ARG A 431 -14.61 -12.79 3.26
CA ARG A 431 -14.05 -14.08 2.84
C ARG A 431 -13.63 -14.88 4.06
N ILE A 432 -14.30 -15.99 4.33
CA ILE A 432 -13.87 -16.93 5.37
C ILE A 432 -12.84 -17.92 4.82
N THR A 433 -11.85 -18.29 5.63
CA THR A 433 -10.72 -19.12 5.21
C THR A 433 -10.40 -20.20 6.26
N GLY A 434 -9.52 -21.15 5.90
CA GLY A 434 -9.11 -22.21 6.82
C GLY A 434 -10.26 -23.14 7.17
N THR A 435 -10.45 -23.41 8.46
CA THR A 435 -11.50 -24.31 8.99
C THR A 435 -12.70 -23.57 9.56
N VAL A 436 -12.84 -22.27 9.25
CA VAL A 436 -13.97 -21.44 9.68
C VAL A 436 -15.24 -21.90 8.97
N ILE A 437 -16.37 -21.82 9.64
CA ILE A 437 -17.66 -22.24 9.07
C ILE A 437 -18.77 -21.21 9.21
N GLN A 438 -18.53 -20.04 9.81
CA GLN A 438 -19.58 -19.02 9.99
C GLN A 438 -19.13 -17.67 9.45
N GLY A 439 -19.96 -17.09 8.58
CA GLY A 439 -19.81 -15.74 8.05
C GLY A 439 -21.15 -15.03 8.01
N TRP A 440 -21.24 -13.85 8.61
CA TRP A 440 -22.47 -13.07 8.69
C TRP A 440 -22.21 -11.68 8.10
N GLY A 441 -23.10 -11.23 7.23
CA GLY A 441 -23.14 -9.87 6.72
C GLY A 441 -23.69 -8.86 7.73
N ASN A 442 -23.98 -7.68 7.23
CA ASN A 442 -24.58 -6.55 7.94
C ASN A 442 -25.82 -6.05 7.17
N ASN A 443 -26.23 -4.80 7.36
CA ASN A 443 -27.43 -4.26 6.68
C ASN A 443 -27.11 -3.59 5.32
N LEU A 444 -25.95 -3.86 4.74
CA LEU A 444 -25.52 -3.38 3.42
C LEU A 444 -25.61 -4.52 2.42
N ASN A 445 -25.42 -4.22 1.14
CA ASN A 445 -25.26 -5.26 0.13
C ASN A 445 -23.88 -5.89 0.31
N ASN A 446 -23.84 -7.14 0.78
CA ASN A 446 -22.62 -7.86 1.07
C ASN A 446 -22.25 -8.89 0.01
N THR A 447 -20.96 -9.06 -0.26
CA THR A 447 -20.46 -10.26 -0.97
C THR A 447 -19.76 -11.17 0.04
N ILE A 448 -20.29 -12.38 0.25
CA ILE A 448 -19.74 -13.33 1.21
C ILE A 448 -19.25 -14.58 0.49
N PHE A 449 -17.96 -14.87 0.64
CA PHE A 449 -17.29 -16.05 0.11
C PHE A 449 -17.03 -17.05 1.24
N GLY A 450 -17.65 -18.23 1.10
CA GLY A 450 -17.35 -19.43 1.86
C GLY A 450 -15.96 -20.02 1.57
N ASN A 451 -15.75 -21.22 2.06
CA ASN A 451 -14.56 -22.04 1.84
C ASN A 451 -14.97 -23.48 1.51
N SER A 452 -14.08 -24.45 1.64
CA SER A 452 -14.38 -25.85 1.28
C SER A 452 -15.03 -26.66 2.41
N GLU A 453 -15.39 -26.02 3.51
CA GLU A 453 -16.05 -26.64 4.67
C GLU A 453 -17.56 -26.38 4.63
N ASN A 454 -18.34 -27.17 5.37
CA ASN A 454 -19.78 -26.94 5.51
C ASN A 454 -20.06 -25.60 6.21
N ASN A 455 -20.36 -24.57 5.44
CA ASN A 455 -20.51 -23.20 5.87
C ASN A 455 -21.95 -22.86 6.27
N SER A 456 -22.05 -21.89 7.17
CA SER A 456 -23.27 -21.28 7.68
C SER A 456 -23.15 -19.79 7.39
N ILE A 457 -23.73 -19.35 6.27
CA ILE A 457 -23.56 -17.99 5.73
C ILE A 457 -24.88 -17.23 5.81
N LYS A 458 -24.83 -15.99 6.29
CA LYS A 458 -26.01 -15.14 6.40
C LYS A 458 -25.77 -13.77 5.77
N GLY A 459 -26.64 -13.34 4.86
CA GLY A 459 -26.65 -12.00 4.24
C GLY A 459 -27.12 -10.92 5.21
N VAL A 460 -28.30 -11.12 5.81
CA VAL A 460 -28.99 -10.21 6.75
C VAL A 460 -29.92 -9.23 6.04
N ALA A 461 -29.48 -8.04 5.68
CA ALA A 461 -30.36 -7.11 4.99
C ALA A 461 -29.57 -6.38 3.92
N GLY A 462 -30.16 -6.21 2.75
CA GLY A 462 -29.40 -5.76 1.58
C GLY A 462 -29.62 -6.73 0.44
N ASN A 463 -29.06 -6.40 -0.72
CA ASN A 463 -29.06 -7.32 -1.85
C ASN A 463 -27.71 -8.03 -1.87
N ASP A 464 -27.65 -9.20 -1.26
CA ASP A 464 -26.41 -9.89 -0.96
C ASP A 464 -26.02 -10.90 -2.05
N ILE A 465 -24.74 -11.22 -2.15
CA ILE A 465 -24.22 -12.28 -3.00
C ILE A 465 -23.43 -13.28 -2.14
N LEU A 466 -23.93 -14.50 -2.03
CA LEU A 466 -23.39 -15.54 -1.16
C LEU A 466 -22.86 -16.72 -1.98
N TYR A 467 -21.62 -17.14 -1.71
CA TYR A 467 -20.97 -18.29 -2.37
C TYR A 467 -20.56 -19.35 -1.33
N GLY A 468 -20.97 -20.60 -1.51
CA GLY A 468 -20.56 -21.73 -0.67
C GLY A 468 -19.24 -22.36 -1.08
N TYR A 469 -19.09 -22.61 -2.39
CA TYR A 469 -18.01 -23.39 -3.00
C TYR A 469 -18.13 -24.89 -2.81
N GLN A 470 -17.52 -25.49 -1.79
CA GLN A 470 -17.63 -26.92 -1.54
C GLN A 470 -18.10 -27.15 -0.11
N GLY A 471 -18.87 -28.21 0.10
CA GLY A 471 -19.37 -28.56 1.41
C GLY A 471 -20.89 -28.64 1.40
N ASP A 472 -21.48 -29.22 2.43
CA ASP A 472 -22.93 -29.12 2.60
C ASP A 472 -23.25 -27.80 3.34
N ASP A 473 -23.57 -26.76 2.59
CA ASP A 473 -23.68 -25.40 3.09
C ASP A 473 -25.11 -25.03 3.50
N THR A 474 -25.23 -24.01 4.34
CA THR A 474 -26.52 -23.42 4.72
C THR A 474 -26.47 -21.91 4.61
N PHE A 475 -27.42 -21.34 3.86
CA PHE A 475 -27.51 -19.92 3.58
C PHE A 475 -28.83 -19.32 4.05
N TRP A 476 -28.77 -18.07 4.49
CA TRP A 476 -29.93 -17.22 4.77
C TRP A 476 -29.71 -15.86 4.11
N GLY A 477 -30.50 -15.54 3.07
CA GLY A 477 -30.53 -14.22 2.44
C GLY A 477 -31.05 -13.16 3.43
N ASP A 478 -32.25 -13.42 3.96
CA ASP A 478 -33.03 -12.55 4.85
C ASP A 478 -33.76 -11.43 4.07
N ASP A 479 -33.55 -10.14 4.37
CA ASP A 479 -34.32 -9.05 3.78
C ASP A 479 -33.58 -8.47 2.55
N GLY A 480 -34.13 -8.59 1.34
CA GLY A 480 -33.61 -7.95 0.13
C GLY A 480 -33.50 -8.91 -1.06
N ASN A 481 -33.05 -8.42 -2.21
CA ASN A 481 -32.96 -9.26 -3.40
C ASN A 481 -31.62 -9.99 -3.42
N ASP A 482 -31.57 -11.20 -2.87
CA ASP A 482 -30.32 -11.92 -2.67
C ASP A 482 -29.97 -12.85 -3.83
N THR A 483 -28.68 -13.14 -3.97
CA THR A 483 -28.14 -14.08 -4.95
C THR A 483 -27.28 -15.12 -4.23
N ILE A 484 -27.73 -16.37 -4.24
CA ILE A 484 -27.05 -17.47 -3.53
C ILE A 484 -26.55 -18.52 -4.54
N TYR A 485 -25.27 -18.87 -4.42
CA TYR A 485 -24.63 -19.96 -5.14
C TYR A 485 -24.15 -21.01 -4.13
N GLY A 486 -24.80 -22.17 -4.11
CA GLY A 486 -24.46 -23.30 -3.24
C GLY A 486 -23.06 -23.85 -3.57
N GLY A 487 -22.93 -24.45 -4.76
CA GLY A 487 -21.66 -24.98 -5.24
C GLY A 487 -21.69 -26.51 -5.26
N ASP A 488 -20.60 -27.16 -4.87
CA ASP A 488 -20.54 -28.61 -4.73
C ASP A 488 -21.01 -29.04 -3.33
N GLY A 489 -22.02 -29.90 -3.21
CA GLY A 489 -22.46 -30.45 -1.93
C GLY A 489 -23.98 -30.48 -1.81
N ASN A 490 -24.53 -30.86 -0.65
CA ASN A 490 -25.98 -30.86 -0.45
C ASN A 490 -26.40 -29.62 0.33
N ASP A 491 -26.73 -28.56 -0.41
CA ASP A 491 -26.88 -27.24 0.16
C ASP A 491 -28.30 -26.96 0.63
N THR A 492 -28.44 -25.99 1.51
CA THR A 492 -29.74 -25.48 1.97
C THR A 492 -29.74 -23.96 1.94
N ALA A 493 -30.53 -23.36 1.04
CA ALA A 493 -30.64 -21.92 0.90
C ALA A 493 -32.06 -21.42 1.21
N TYR A 494 -32.15 -20.34 1.98
CA TYR A 494 -33.38 -19.61 2.28
C TYR A 494 -33.25 -18.18 1.76
N GLY A 495 -34.14 -17.77 0.85
CA GLY A 495 -34.24 -16.39 0.36
C GLY A 495 -34.82 -15.46 1.43
N TYR A 496 -36.06 -15.75 1.85
CA TYR A 496 -36.89 -15.03 2.83
C TYR A 496 -37.81 -13.98 2.23
N THR A 497 -37.39 -12.72 2.11
CA THR A 497 -38.27 -11.67 1.62
C THR A 497 -37.67 -11.00 0.40
N GLU A 498 -38.55 -10.45 -0.44
CA GLU A 498 -38.17 -9.82 -1.71
C GLU A 498 -37.75 -10.84 -2.78
N ASP A 499 -37.29 -10.38 -3.94
CA ASP A 499 -37.18 -11.22 -5.14
C ASP A 499 -35.76 -11.84 -5.21
N ASP A 500 -35.66 -13.13 -4.87
CA ASP A 500 -34.37 -13.82 -4.71
C ASP A 500 -33.94 -14.67 -5.90
N PHE A 501 -32.63 -14.87 -6.04
CA PHE A 501 -32.02 -15.85 -6.94
C PHE A 501 -31.24 -16.91 -6.14
N LEU A 502 -31.72 -18.15 -6.17
CA LEU A 502 -31.09 -19.28 -5.48
C LEU A 502 -30.61 -20.32 -6.49
N ASN A 503 -29.32 -20.64 -6.50
CA ASN A 503 -28.71 -21.64 -7.38
C ASN A 503 -27.98 -22.70 -6.56
N GLY A 504 -28.48 -23.95 -6.58
CA GLY A 504 -27.91 -25.08 -5.85
C GLY A 504 -26.58 -25.58 -6.43
N GLU A 505 -26.48 -25.62 -7.77
CA GLU A 505 -25.34 -26.17 -8.51
C GLU A 505 -25.22 -27.70 -8.46
N ASP A 506 -24.14 -28.27 -7.93
CA ASP A 506 -23.88 -29.71 -7.97
C ASP A 506 -24.24 -30.32 -6.61
N GLY A 507 -25.35 -31.06 -6.50
CA GLY A 507 -25.84 -31.34 -5.16
C GLY A 507 -27.12 -32.12 -5.00
N HIS A 508 -27.60 -32.25 -3.77
CA HIS A 508 -29.01 -32.60 -3.51
C HIS A 508 -29.60 -31.51 -2.64
N ASP A 509 -30.01 -30.45 -3.31
CA ASP A 509 -30.12 -29.15 -2.67
C ASP A 509 -31.53 -28.87 -2.19
N LYS A 510 -31.64 -27.96 -1.22
CA LYS A 510 -32.91 -27.46 -0.70
C LYS A 510 -32.95 -25.95 -0.84
N LEU A 511 -33.78 -25.47 -1.76
CA LEU A 511 -33.91 -24.05 -2.06
C LEU A 511 -35.32 -23.59 -1.66
N TYR A 512 -35.39 -22.56 -0.83
CA TYR A 512 -36.64 -22.00 -0.31
C TYR A 512 -36.68 -20.49 -0.57
N GLY A 513 -37.46 -20.04 -1.55
CA GLY A 513 -37.61 -18.62 -1.89
C GLY A 513 -38.31 -17.82 -0.77
N GLN A 514 -39.46 -18.33 -0.34
CA GLN A 514 -40.35 -17.77 0.69
C GLN A 514 -41.26 -16.64 0.23
N GLN A 515 -40.98 -15.36 0.43
CA GLN A 515 -41.87 -14.25 0.03
C GLN A 515 -41.21 -13.45 -1.08
N GLY A 516 -41.88 -13.29 -2.22
CA GLY A 516 -41.33 -12.52 -3.33
C GLY A 516 -41.43 -13.29 -4.63
N LYS A 517 -40.83 -12.78 -5.69
CA LYS A 517 -40.79 -13.44 -6.99
C LYS A 517 -39.44 -14.09 -7.21
N ASP A 518 -39.35 -15.34 -6.81
CA ASP A 518 -38.06 -15.99 -6.66
C ASP A 518 -37.67 -16.79 -7.90
N THR A 519 -36.37 -16.90 -8.15
CA THR A 519 -35.80 -17.78 -9.16
C THR A 519 -34.93 -18.84 -8.49
N LEU A 520 -35.38 -20.10 -8.52
CA LEU A 520 -34.71 -21.23 -7.91
C LEU A 520 -34.19 -22.18 -8.99
N LEU A 521 -32.89 -22.45 -8.99
CA LEU A 521 -32.21 -23.38 -9.90
C LEU A 521 -31.59 -24.52 -9.08
N GLY A 522 -32.12 -25.75 -9.19
CA GLY A 522 -31.54 -26.94 -8.55
C GLY A 522 -30.26 -27.39 -9.25
N LEU A 523 -30.34 -27.57 -10.57
CA LEU A 523 -29.27 -28.09 -11.42
C LEU A 523 -28.98 -29.57 -11.16
N ALA A 524 -27.74 -29.94 -10.82
CA ALA A 524 -27.35 -31.34 -10.88
C ALA A 524 -27.69 -32.07 -9.59
N GLY A 525 -28.79 -32.84 -9.60
CA GLY A 525 -29.05 -33.85 -8.59
C GLY A 525 -30.52 -34.09 -8.29
N ASN A 526 -30.87 -34.27 -7.01
CA ASN A 526 -32.23 -34.59 -6.58
C ASN A 526 -32.69 -33.50 -5.63
N ASP A 527 -33.24 -32.44 -6.18
CA ASP A 527 -33.37 -31.19 -5.45
C ASP A 527 -34.77 -31.00 -4.88
N ILE A 528 -34.88 -30.12 -3.90
CA ILE A 528 -36.13 -29.68 -3.29
C ILE A 528 -36.21 -28.17 -3.44
N LEU A 529 -37.09 -27.70 -4.32
CA LEU A 529 -37.32 -26.28 -4.55
C LEU A 529 -38.73 -25.90 -4.09
N SER A 530 -38.82 -24.84 -3.28
CA SER A 530 -40.06 -24.26 -2.80
C SER A 530 -40.08 -22.75 -3.04
N GLY A 531 -40.93 -22.26 -3.94
CA GLY A 531 -41.07 -20.84 -4.26
C GLY A 531 -41.61 -20.04 -3.08
N GLY A 532 -42.82 -20.37 -2.61
CA GLY A 532 -43.47 -19.72 -1.48
C GLY A 532 -44.62 -18.83 -1.93
N ASP A 533 -44.65 -17.57 -1.50
CA ASP A 533 -45.63 -16.57 -1.87
C ASP A 533 -45.07 -15.65 -2.96
N GLY A 534 -45.64 -15.71 -4.17
CA GLY A 534 -45.33 -14.79 -5.27
C GLY A 534 -45.37 -15.47 -6.63
N ASP A 535 -44.83 -14.83 -7.67
CA ASP A 535 -44.84 -15.40 -9.01
C ASP A 535 -43.45 -15.98 -9.31
N ASP A 536 -43.23 -17.24 -8.94
CA ASP A 536 -41.89 -17.83 -8.89
C ASP A 536 -41.47 -18.56 -10.16
N ILE A 537 -40.16 -18.72 -10.36
CA ILE A 537 -39.53 -19.53 -11.39
C ILE A 537 -38.74 -20.66 -10.72
N LEU A 538 -39.16 -21.91 -10.91
CA LEU A 538 -38.48 -23.09 -10.36
C LEU A 538 -37.92 -23.96 -11.48
N HIS A 539 -36.61 -24.21 -11.45
CA HIS A 539 -35.89 -24.95 -12.47
C HIS A 539 -35.07 -26.09 -11.86
N GLY A 540 -35.50 -27.34 -12.07
CA GLY A 540 -34.79 -28.52 -11.53
C GLY A 540 -33.52 -28.90 -12.30
N TYR A 541 -33.57 -28.88 -13.65
CA TYR A 541 -32.45 -29.22 -14.57
C TYR A 541 -31.58 -30.44 -14.21
N GLY A 542 -32.17 -31.63 -14.03
CA GLY A 542 -31.38 -32.86 -13.98
C GLY A 542 -30.57 -33.12 -15.26
N ARG A 543 -29.24 -33.22 -15.15
CA ARG A 543 -28.31 -33.61 -16.25
C ARG A 543 -28.19 -35.13 -16.40
N GLY A 544 -28.77 -35.91 -15.50
CA GLY A 544 -28.69 -37.38 -15.44
C GLY A 544 -30.02 -38.13 -15.66
N MET A 545 -29.93 -39.38 -16.12
CA MET A 545 -31.12 -40.25 -16.39
C MET A 545 -31.82 -40.79 -15.13
N LEU A 546 -31.41 -40.38 -13.92
CA LEU A 546 -31.89 -40.90 -12.62
C LEU A 546 -32.18 -39.79 -11.58
N GLU A 547 -32.15 -38.53 -12.00
CA GLU A 547 -32.36 -37.36 -11.16
C GLU A 547 -33.86 -37.02 -11.08
N ILE A 548 -34.35 -36.75 -9.87
CA ILE A 548 -35.75 -36.48 -9.53
C ILE A 548 -35.84 -35.32 -8.56
N ASP A 549 -36.32 -34.20 -9.07
CA ASP A 549 -36.57 -33.00 -8.29
C ASP A 549 -37.99 -32.97 -7.70
N ARG A 550 -38.12 -32.25 -6.59
CA ARG A 550 -39.38 -31.94 -5.92
C ARG A 550 -39.59 -30.43 -5.98
N LEU A 551 -40.58 -30.01 -6.76
CA LEU A 551 -40.87 -28.59 -6.97
C LEU A 551 -42.24 -28.24 -6.37
N ALA A 552 -42.28 -27.18 -5.57
CA ALA A 552 -43.50 -26.59 -5.03
C ALA A 552 -43.48 -25.07 -5.26
N GLY A 553 -44.39 -24.56 -6.10
CA GLY A 553 -44.48 -23.12 -6.39
C GLY A 553 -45.01 -22.38 -5.17
N GLY A 554 -46.30 -22.50 -4.88
CA GLY A 554 -46.88 -22.04 -3.61
C GLY A 554 -48.10 -21.17 -3.85
N SER A 555 -48.16 -19.98 -3.25
CA SER A 555 -49.17 -18.95 -3.57
C SER A 555 -48.68 -18.11 -4.75
N GLY A 556 -49.55 -17.70 -5.66
CA GLY A 556 -49.21 -16.88 -6.82
C GLY A 556 -49.19 -17.65 -8.15
N ALA A 557 -48.59 -17.07 -9.19
CA ALA A 557 -48.54 -17.65 -10.54
C ALA A 557 -47.12 -18.12 -10.90
N ASP A 558 -46.91 -19.43 -10.72
CA ASP A 558 -45.59 -20.03 -10.77
C ASP A 558 -45.27 -20.60 -12.16
N LEU A 559 -44.00 -20.54 -12.52
CA LEU A 559 -43.41 -21.14 -13.71
C LEU A 559 -42.46 -22.28 -13.31
N PHE A 560 -42.81 -23.49 -13.72
CA PHE A 560 -41.94 -24.66 -13.59
C PHE A 560 -41.22 -24.92 -14.91
N ILE A 561 -39.88 -24.98 -14.84
CA ILE A 561 -39.00 -25.34 -15.96
C ILE A 561 -38.40 -26.71 -15.62
N LEU A 562 -38.76 -27.71 -16.42
CA LEU A 562 -38.38 -29.10 -16.19
C LEU A 562 -37.29 -29.53 -17.18
N GLY A 563 -36.32 -30.32 -16.73
CA GLY A 563 -35.24 -30.83 -17.57
C GLY A 563 -35.73 -31.88 -18.58
N GLU A 564 -34.91 -32.21 -19.59
CA GLU A 564 -35.20 -33.33 -20.50
C GLU A 564 -34.92 -34.69 -19.82
N SER A 565 -35.65 -35.02 -18.75
CA SER A 565 -35.56 -36.33 -18.10
C SER A 565 -36.64 -37.30 -18.64
N PRO A 566 -36.28 -38.51 -19.11
CA PRO A 566 -37.25 -39.50 -19.58
C PRO A 566 -38.02 -40.19 -18.43
N ILE A 567 -37.81 -39.77 -17.18
CA ILE A 567 -38.52 -40.26 -15.99
C ILE A 567 -39.24 -39.12 -15.27
N SER A 568 -40.23 -39.46 -14.45
CA SER A 568 -41.18 -38.50 -13.90
C SER A 568 -40.62 -37.66 -12.75
N GLU A 569 -40.57 -36.35 -12.94
CA GLU A 569 -40.45 -35.37 -11.86
C GLU A 569 -41.75 -35.27 -11.03
N PHE A 570 -41.64 -34.81 -9.77
CA PHE A 570 -42.78 -34.62 -8.88
C PHE A 570 -43.06 -33.14 -8.66
N VAL A 571 -44.09 -32.63 -9.34
CA VAL A 571 -44.62 -31.28 -9.12
C VAL A 571 -45.81 -31.35 -8.18
N TRP A 572 -45.77 -30.59 -7.09
CA TRP A 572 -46.90 -30.48 -6.17
C TRP A 572 -47.83 -29.33 -6.58
N LEU A 573 -49.13 -29.64 -6.71
CA LEU A 573 -50.16 -28.68 -7.14
C LEU A 573 -51.17 -28.43 -6.00
N PRO A 574 -51.08 -27.29 -5.28
CA PRO A 574 -51.88 -27.03 -4.06
C PRO A 574 -53.39 -27.12 -4.29
N ASN A 575 -53.87 -26.68 -5.45
CA ASN A 575 -55.32 -26.60 -5.76
C ASN A 575 -56.00 -27.94 -6.07
N VAL A 576 -55.24 -29.03 -6.24
CA VAL A 576 -55.78 -30.37 -6.53
C VAL A 576 -55.37 -31.42 -5.50
N GLY A 577 -54.56 -31.07 -4.49
CA GLY A 577 -54.10 -32.00 -3.45
C GLY A 577 -53.39 -33.24 -4.01
N ALA A 578 -52.76 -33.11 -5.18
CA ALA A 578 -52.20 -34.22 -5.94
C ALA A 578 -50.79 -33.90 -6.43
N PHE A 579 -49.94 -34.92 -6.49
CA PHE A 579 -48.66 -34.87 -7.20
C PHE A 579 -48.90 -35.15 -8.68
N TYR A 580 -48.37 -34.30 -9.55
CA TYR A 580 -48.24 -34.67 -10.94
C TYR A 580 -47.02 -35.59 -11.09
N LYS A 581 -47.23 -36.78 -11.65
CA LYS A 581 -46.19 -37.74 -12.01
C LYS A 581 -46.33 -38.06 -13.50
N GLY A 582 -45.51 -37.48 -14.36
CA GLY A 582 -45.60 -37.71 -15.82
C GLY A 582 -44.26 -38.00 -16.45
N THR A 583 -44.25 -38.89 -17.45
CA THR A 583 -43.08 -39.19 -18.29
C THR A 583 -43.08 -38.21 -19.46
N PHE A 584 -42.03 -37.41 -19.63
CA PHE A 584 -41.98 -36.37 -20.67
C PHE A 584 -40.88 -36.72 -21.68
N GLY A 585 -41.19 -36.67 -22.98
CA GLY A 585 -40.22 -36.96 -24.05
C GLY A 585 -39.66 -35.66 -24.65
N ASN A 586 -38.36 -35.62 -24.94
CA ASN A 586 -37.50 -34.68 -25.72
C ASN A 586 -38.00 -33.26 -26.10
N GLN A 587 -38.94 -32.67 -25.39
CA GLN A 587 -39.42 -31.30 -25.57
C GLN A 587 -39.77 -30.79 -24.17
N GLY A 588 -38.91 -29.96 -23.59
CA GLY A 588 -39.13 -29.38 -22.26
C GLY A 588 -40.52 -28.77 -22.09
N LEU A 589 -41.11 -28.94 -20.91
CA LEU A 589 -42.41 -28.37 -20.56
C LEU A 589 -42.21 -26.94 -20.04
N ILE A 590 -42.90 -25.97 -20.65
CA ILE A 590 -43.18 -24.67 -20.04
C ILE A 590 -44.63 -24.74 -19.56
N SER A 591 -44.85 -24.89 -18.26
CA SER A 591 -46.20 -24.81 -17.69
C SER A 591 -46.28 -23.67 -16.68
N THR A 592 -47.11 -22.67 -17.01
CA THR A 592 -47.57 -21.66 -16.06
C THR A 592 -48.72 -22.24 -15.25
N VAL A 593 -48.59 -22.30 -13.92
CA VAL A 593 -49.65 -22.74 -13.00
C VAL A 593 -50.06 -21.55 -12.15
N SER A 594 -51.24 -20.97 -12.40
CA SER A 594 -51.78 -19.88 -11.58
C SER A 594 -52.63 -20.44 -10.43
N THR A 595 -52.35 -20.03 -9.20
CA THR A 595 -53.17 -20.37 -8.02
C THR A 595 -54.25 -19.33 -7.69
N ALA A 596 -54.29 -18.20 -8.41
CA ALA A 596 -55.27 -17.14 -8.21
C ALA A 596 -56.68 -17.56 -8.67
N LYS A 597 -57.65 -17.53 -7.75
CA LYS A 597 -59.05 -17.96 -7.94
C LYS A 597 -59.86 -17.09 -8.94
N THR A 598 -59.25 -16.15 -9.67
CA THR A 598 -59.99 -15.12 -10.42
C THR A 598 -59.55 -14.81 -11.86
N ASP A 599 -58.46 -15.35 -12.40
CA ASP A 599 -57.98 -14.91 -13.73
C ASP A 599 -58.11 -15.91 -14.89
N LEU A 600 -59.02 -16.88 -14.79
CA LEU A 600 -59.30 -17.80 -15.91
C LEU A 600 -60.06 -17.19 -17.11
N ILE A 601 -60.37 -15.88 -17.09
CA ILE A 601 -61.23 -15.26 -18.13
C ILE A 601 -60.47 -14.38 -19.15
N ASN A 602 -59.20 -14.03 -18.94
CA ASN A 602 -58.50 -13.09 -19.85
C ASN A 602 -57.16 -13.58 -20.45
N ALA A 603 -56.93 -14.89 -20.56
CA ALA A 603 -55.73 -15.45 -21.21
C ALA A 603 -55.67 -15.33 -22.76
N HIS A 604 -56.38 -14.36 -23.37
CA HIS A 604 -56.43 -14.21 -24.83
C HIS A 604 -55.50 -13.14 -25.43
N LYS A 605 -54.52 -12.63 -24.68
CA LYS A 605 -53.60 -11.57 -25.19
C LYS A 605 -52.13 -11.71 -24.74
N LEU A 606 -51.54 -12.90 -24.90
CA LEU A 606 -50.07 -13.04 -24.92
C LEU A 606 -49.64 -13.76 -26.23
N PRO A 607 -48.52 -13.36 -26.88
CA PRO A 607 -48.14 -13.83 -28.21
C PRO A 607 -47.43 -15.19 -28.22
N TYR A 608 -47.52 -15.98 -27.15
CA TYR A 608 -46.85 -17.28 -27.05
C TYR A 608 -47.82 -18.43 -27.36
N GLN A 609 -47.40 -19.34 -28.23
CA GLN A 609 -48.14 -20.56 -28.59
C GLN A 609 -48.21 -21.51 -27.38
N VAL A 610 -49.31 -21.43 -26.63
CA VAL A 610 -49.65 -22.46 -25.62
C VAL A 610 -50.08 -23.73 -26.36
N THR A 611 -49.21 -24.73 -26.41
CA THR A 611 -49.56 -26.05 -26.95
C THR A 611 -50.21 -26.87 -25.83
N THR A 612 -51.54 -26.82 -25.71
CA THR A 612 -52.27 -27.81 -24.89
C THR A 612 -52.28 -29.14 -25.64
N MET A 613 -51.42 -30.09 -25.26
CA MET A 613 -51.60 -31.50 -25.65
C MET A 613 -52.47 -32.21 -24.62
N LEU A 614 -53.58 -32.79 -25.10
CA LEU A 614 -54.41 -33.75 -24.37
C LEU A 614 -53.60 -35.04 -24.13
N GLY A 615 -52.85 -35.08 -23.03
CA GLY A 615 -52.25 -36.29 -22.46
C GLY A 615 -53.23 -37.00 -21.51
N SER A 616 -53.25 -38.33 -21.52
CA SER A 616 -54.19 -39.15 -20.76
C SER A 616 -54.02 -39.01 -19.24
N LEU A 617 -55.04 -38.49 -18.59
CA LEU A 617 -55.23 -38.51 -17.14
C LEU A 617 -55.33 -39.97 -16.64
N THR A 618 -54.30 -40.47 -15.95
CA THR A 618 -54.42 -41.71 -15.15
C THR A 618 -54.48 -41.32 -13.68
N VAL A 619 -55.69 -41.11 -13.15
CA VAL A 619 -55.90 -40.96 -11.71
C VAL A 619 -55.90 -42.36 -11.08
N ASN A 620 -54.90 -42.67 -10.26
CA ASN A 620 -55.00 -43.80 -9.34
C ASN A 620 -55.79 -43.35 -8.11
N ILE A 621 -57.10 -43.59 -8.12
CA ILE A 621 -57.96 -43.36 -6.96
C ILE A 621 -57.87 -44.61 -6.08
N GLY A 622 -56.97 -44.57 -5.10
CA GLY A 622 -56.94 -45.49 -3.97
C GLY A 622 -57.51 -44.80 -2.73
N ASP A 623 -58.67 -45.28 -2.29
CA ASP A 623 -59.32 -45.02 -0.99
C ASP A 623 -59.81 -43.60 -0.66
N ILE A 624 -60.99 -43.27 -1.17
CA ILE A 624 -61.94 -42.41 -0.45
C ILE A 624 -63.25 -43.16 -0.25
N THR A 625 -63.51 -43.52 1.00
CA THR A 625 -64.83 -43.92 1.50
C THR A 625 -65.84 -42.78 1.31
N ARG A 626 -66.76 -43.00 0.37
CA ARG A 626 -68.19 -42.60 0.37
C ARG A 626 -68.59 -41.41 1.26
N LEU A 627 -68.95 -40.31 0.61
CA LEU A 627 -69.98 -39.38 1.09
C LEU A 627 -71.07 -39.27 0.02
N ASP A 628 -72.26 -39.74 0.36
CA ASP A 628 -73.49 -39.72 -0.45
C ASP A 628 -74.08 -38.30 -0.56
N GLY A 629 -74.59 -37.95 -1.74
CA GLY A 629 -75.38 -36.72 -1.95
C GLY A 629 -75.76 -36.45 -3.42
N TYR A 630 -76.82 -37.12 -3.89
CA TYR A 630 -77.69 -36.91 -5.07
C TYR A 630 -77.77 -35.48 -5.70
N ALA A 631 -78.18 -35.22 -6.97
CA ALA A 631 -78.44 -35.99 -8.20
C ALA A 631 -79.02 -35.09 -9.34
N ILE A 632 -78.96 -35.59 -10.60
CA ILE A 632 -79.85 -35.38 -11.82
C ILE A 632 -79.75 -34.02 -12.54
N ILE A 633 -79.19 -33.88 -13.75
CA ILE A 633 -79.58 -34.28 -15.15
C ILE A 633 -80.83 -33.57 -15.73
N GLU A 634 -80.59 -32.72 -16.74
CA GLU A 634 -81.42 -32.42 -17.92
C GLU A 634 -80.44 -32.01 -19.05
N ASP A 635 -80.54 -32.31 -20.34
CA ASP A 635 -81.31 -33.25 -21.16
C ASP A 635 -80.61 -33.27 -22.56
N PHE A 636 -80.78 -34.34 -23.34
CA PHE A 636 -80.08 -34.59 -24.63
C PHE A 636 -81.08 -34.56 -25.81
N ASN A 637 -80.77 -33.87 -26.94
CA ASN A 637 -81.20 -34.10 -28.36
C ASN A 637 -81.20 -32.78 -29.18
N ARG A 638 -80.91 -32.64 -30.49
CA ARG A 638 -80.48 -33.52 -31.62
C ARG A 638 -80.20 -32.65 -32.87
N GLY A 639 -79.43 -33.17 -33.84
CA GLY A 639 -79.48 -32.86 -35.30
C GLY A 639 -78.10 -32.49 -35.89
N GLU A 640 -77.34 -33.38 -36.55
CA GLU A 640 -77.44 -33.97 -37.92
C GLU A 640 -76.48 -33.31 -38.95
N GLY A 641 -75.72 -34.17 -39.66
CA GLY A 641 -74.87 -33.89 -40.85
C GLY A 641 -73.36 -33.75 -40.54
N ASP A 642 -72.40 -34.55 -41.00
CA ASP A 642 -72.33 -35.57 -42.06
C ASP A 642 -71.21 -36.58 -41.76
N LYS A 643 -71.36 -37.81 -42.27
CA LYS A 643 -70.36 -38.88 -42.22
C LYS A 643 -69.64 -39.01 -43.56
N LEU A 644 -68.30 -39.10 -43.45
CA LEU A 644 -67.38 -40.03 -44.15
C LEU A 644 -67.02 -39.81 -45.63
N GLN A 645 -65.73 -39.55 -45.91
CA GLN A 645 -65.00 -40.31 -46.93
C GLN A 645 -63.48 -40.30 -46.69
N ILE A 646 -62.91 -41.50 -46.52
CA ILE A 646 -61.48 -41.81 -46.65
C ILE A 646 -61.27 -42.39 -48.05
N LEU A 647 -60.35 -41.82 -48.84
CA LEU A 647 -59.63 -42.39 -49.98
C LEU A 647 -58.43 -41.43 -50.18
N GLY A 648 -57.18 -41.79 -50.38
CA GLY A 648 -56.49 -43.01 -50.76
C GLY A 648 -55.06 -42.57 -51.16
N SER A 649 -54.13 -43.51 -51.11
CA SER A 649 -52.68 -43.31 -51.24
C SER A 649 -52.17 -43.04 -52.67
N ARG A 650 -50.90 -42.64 -52.73
CA ARG A 650 -49.86 -42.84 -53.78
C ARG A 650 -49.70 -41.81 -54.92
N ASN A 651 -48.47 -41.28 -54.92
CA ASN A 651 -47.47 -41.28 -56.00
C ASN A 651 -47.56 -40.32 -57.22
N ASP A 652 -46.39 -39.70 -57.45
CA ASP A 652 -45.65 -39.55 -58.71
C ASP A 652 -45.73 -38.25 -59.55
N TYR A 653 -44.53 -37.62 -59.60
CA TYR A 653 -43.80 -37.02 -60.73
C TYR A 653 -44.20 -35.67 -61.39
N SER A 654 -43.28 -34.71 -61.19
CA SER A 654 -42.49 -33.94 -62.18
C SER A 654 -43.06 -32.75 -62.97
N VAL A 655 -42.42 -31.59 -62.70
CA VAL A 655 -41.67 -30.68 -63.59
C VAL A 655 -42.35 -30.12 -64.85
N THR A 656 -42.43 -28.79 -64.92
CA THR A 656 -41.95 -28.03 -66.09
C THR A 656 -41.52 -26.60 -65.72
N GLN A 657 -40.38 -26.20 -66.29
CA GLN A 657 -39.59 -24.97 -66.14
C GLN A 657 -39.80 -24.09 -67.37
N GLN A 658 -39.83 -22.75 -67.23
CA GLN A 658 -39.09 -21.75 -68.04
C GLN A 658 -39.63 -20.31 -67.86
N ASN A 659 -38.78 -19.42 -67.32
CA ASN A 659 -38.17 -18.24 -67.96
C ASN A 659 -39.02 -16.93 -67.87
N VAL A 660 -38.54 -15.72 -67.59
CA VAL A 660 -37.19 -15.12 -67.48
C VAL A 660 -37.33 -13.65 -66.98
N LEU A 661 -36.34 -13.19 -66.19
CA LEU A 661 -35.87 -11.80 -65.89
C LEU A 661 -36.73 -10.76 -65.14
N GLY A 662 -36.17 -10.24 -64.03
CA GLY A 662 -36.52 -8.91 -63.50
C GLY A 662 -36.16 -8.64 -62.03
N SER A 663 -34.86 -8.53 -61.72
CA SER A 663 -34.23 -7.73 -60.64
C SER A 663 -35.01 -7.38 -59.35
N SER A 664 -34.54 -7.88 -58.19
CA SER A 664 -33.86 -7.08 -57.14
C SER A 664 -33.72 -7.84 -55.80
N ALA A 665 -32.48 -8.27 -55.50
CA ALA A 665 -31.84 -8.35 -54.19
C ALA A 665 -32.39 -9.35 -53.12
N PRO A 666 -31.54 -9.89 -52.22
CA PRO A 666 -31.24 -11.32 -52.25
C PRO A 666 -31.56 -12.10 -50.96
N ASP A 667 -31.71 -13.41 -51.16
CA ASP A 667 -31.15 -14.53 -50.39
C ASP A 667 -31.51 -14.75 -48.91
N THR A 668 -32.30 -15.80 -48.69
CA THR A 668 -32.27 -16.61 -47.46
C THR A 668 -32.36 -18.08 -47.85
N VAL A 669 -31.22 -18.79 -47.90
CA VAL A 669 -31.15 -20.27 -47.80
C VAL A 669 -29.80 -20.70 -47.19
N ILE A 670 -29.88 -21.23 -45.96
CA ILE A 670 -29.26 -22.45 -45.39
C ILE A 670 -27.75 -22.74 -45.66
N SER A 671 -26.93 -22.84 -44.59
CA SER A 671 -26.14 -24.06 -44.29
C SER A 671 -25.46 -24.04 -42.91
N PHE A 672 -25.39 -25.23 -42.30
CA PHE A 672 -24.75 -25.60 -41.03
C PHE A 672 -23.22 -25.53 -41.06
N ALA A 673 -22.62 -25.34 -39.86
CA ALA A 673 -21.52 -26.11 -39.26
C ALA A 673 -20.38 -25.26 -38.65
N GLY A 674 -20.03 -25.58 -37.40
CA GLY A 674 -18.62 -25.76 -37.00
C GLY A 674 -17.92 -24.66 -36.21
N THR A 675 -17.74 -24.94 -34.90
CA THR A 675 -16.53 -24.75 -34.08
C THR A 675 -15.90 -23.36 -33.88
N ASN A 676 -15.96 -22.96 -32.61
CA ASN A 676 -15.00 -22.22 -31.77
C ASN A 676 -14.60 -20.76 -32.07
N ASP A 677 -14.70 -20.01 -30.97
CA ASP A 677 -14.01 -18.79 -30.55
C ASP A 677 -14.59 -17.39 -30.82
N LYS A 678 -14.90 -16.75 -29.68
CA LYS A 678 -15.04 -15.34 -29.31
C LYS A 678 -14.74 -14.28 -30.38
N LEU A 679 -15.67 -13.33 -30.57
CA LEU A 679 -15.38 -11.88 -30.52
C LEU A 679 -16.69 -11.06 -30.49
N ALA A 680 -16.86 -10.21 -29.49
CA ALA A 680 -17.84 -9.13 -29.44
C ALA A 680 -17.16 -7.81 -29.84
N ILE A 681 -17.83 -6.94 -30.62
CA ILE A 681 -17.63 -5.47 -30.60
C ILE A 681 -18.98 -4.76 -30.80
N LEU A 682 -19.20 -3.78 -29.92
CA LEU A 682 -20.33 -2.86 -29.70
C LEU A 682 -20.53 -1.75 -30.75
N GLN A 683 -21.77 -1.23 -30.81
CA GLN A 683 -22.16 0.21 -30.73
C GLN A 683 -23.71 0.25 -30.69
N ASP A 684 -24.39 0.96 -29.78
CA ASP A 684 -24.29 2.40 -29.53
C ASP A 684 -24.81 2.82 -28.12
N THR A 685 -24.17 3.90 -27.66
CA THR A 685 -24.26 4.83 -26.51
C THR A 685 -25.57 4.95 -25.70
N THR A 686 -25.55 5.14 -24.37
CA THR A 686 -25.01 6.33 -23.67
C THR A 686 -24.63 6.11 -22.19
N ASN A 687 -23.47 6.67 -21.83
CA ASN A 687 -22.89 7.02 -20.50
C ASN A 687 -22.06 5.99 -19.71
N PHE A 688 -20.75 6.22 -19.82
CA PHE A 688 -19.60 5.63 -19.12
C PHE A 688 -19.15 6.50 -17.93
N SER A 689 -18.76 5.83 -16.85
CA SER A 689 -17.47 5.93 -16.11
C SER A 689 -17.65 5.08 -14.85
N ALA A 690 -16.81 4.17 -14.39
CA ALA A 690 -15.48 3.66 -14.72
C ALA A 690 -15.52 2.18 -14.22
N ILE A 691 -14.80 1.22 -14.79
CA ILE A 691 -13.56 0.68 -14.22
C ILE A 691 -13.20 -0.50 -15.14
N ALA A 692 -11.97 -0.52 -15.65
CA ALA A 692 -11.34 -1.67 -16.25
C ALA A 692 -10.03 -1.89 -15.49
N ASP A 693 -9.85 -3.11 -14.98
CA ASP A 693 -8.65 -3.93 -15.08
C ASP A 693 -8.55 -4.84 -13.86
N PHE A 694 -8.61 -6.16 -14.08
CA PHE A 694 -7.64 -7.14 -13.56
C PHE A 694 -8.02 -8.55 -14.02
N VAL A 695 -7.10 -9.19 -14.76
CA VAL A 695 -7.00 -10.66 -14.88
C VAL A 695 -5.55 -11.05 -14.63
N SER A 696 -5.41 -12.17 -13.91
CA SER A 696 -4.25 -13.04 -13.68
C SER A 696 -3.26 -12.64 -12.58
N VAL A 697 -3.29 -13.38 -11.46
CA VAL A 697 -2.33 -14.48 -11.16
C VAL A 697 -3.01 -15.52 -10.25
N ALA A 698 -3.24 -16.74 -10.76
CA ALA A 698 -3.10 -18.06 -10.14
C ALA A 698 -3.69 -19.13 -11.07
#